data_AF-A0A9D9M7K2-F1
#
_entry.id   AF-A0A9D9M7K2-F1
#
_cell.length_a   1.000
_cell.length_b   1.000
_cell.length_c   1.000
_cell.angle_alpha   90.00
_cell.angle_beta   90.00
_cell.angle_gamma   90.00
#
_symmetry.space_group_name_H-M   'P 1'
#
loop_
_entity.id
_entity.type
_entity.pdbx_description
1 polymer ?
#
loop_
_entity_poly.entity_id
_entity_poly.type
_entity_poly.pdbx_seq_one_letter_code
_entity_poly.pdbx_strand_id
1 'polypeptide(L)'
;MKKTVRIVVLLFLLCFAVLPGGASGGRKAMKNSPATGLRYLDSSFHLYDSLQKRIWNYAETAYNEYKSAEQWASFLESQGFTVERGVAGIPTAFVASYGSGSPVIGMMAEYDALAGMSQDTVAYHKALVEGANGHGCGHNLLGTGSVAGAVAVAKWLSTGHKGTVNLFGCPAEEGGGGKAYMMREGVFEGLDAMLDWHPDTRNTVNTSSGLANVQVQFTFSGRSSHASGAPEEGRSALDAVEAFDYMVNLMREHVPSSSRIHYVITDGGKAPNVVPDKAGVKYYFRSPSRKVVGELLQRALQAAEGAALGTGTTMDYELLSGNYERLPNEALSELIGKSLETVGGIQLDAREMEFARAVAAESGVSADLIDRLSVVVPPADEGYEAYVSSDVGNVTWAVPTGSFRYACFTPGGVGHSWQQVASAGTTIGTKGALGAAKVLYLTAYELLTNPSALERVRSEFISRRGPGFEFEPLMGNRRPPFLERAYLGAAMPPVQSFASAPRSADAAGLDGVSRAHLLESGAKDAADISGLDVFLRSSGITDQGSSGRCWYFATANVLKGEGNFSTAYGYFYDMLEKANLFLVRVWEHRKEALDSRYNTSIFSRPTWDGGQFANEVYLIDKYGIVPEEIMPDTPDAYDSETLRSTLRTLLRAYGLRLRESSEPEALRTEALGEVYKVLQTALGTPPSEFEWKGRRYTPAQYRDAIGLEGFGARYALLMNDPTRPYHKMYRVEDSRSAADAPEWTFLNLPVEELEAIGVRSLMGGARFYFTADTSKDALMREGVYDVRLAPVEYMDKRQEFLSRDVSSAHAMAMCGVKQEGDGDSWRWVAENSFGESRGDGGYISIQGAWWRKYMFRMAVERQYLTREQLNVLDTTPELIPWWNIY
;
A
#
# COMPACT_ATOMS: atom_id res chain seq x y z
N MET A 1 60.16 16.00 66.86
CA MET A 1 59.87 15.60 65.47
C MET A 1 58.36 15.55 65.27
N LYS A 2 57.85 16.26 64.24
CA LYS A 2 56.53 16.14 63.55
C LYS A 2 55.26 16.16 64.46
N LYS A 3 54.60 17.32 64.53
CA LYS A 3 53.39 17.74 63.75
C LYS A 3 52.11 16.99 64.15
N THR A 4 51.22 17.71 64.85
CA THR A 4 49.77 17.45 64.80
C THR A 4 48.99 18.77 64.76
N VAL A 5 48.07 18.77 63.82
CA VAL A 5 47.01 19.70 63.39
C VAL A 5 46.20 20.32 64.54
N ARG A 6 45.75 21.58 64.38
CA ARG A 6 44.35 21.98 64.62
C ARG A 6 43.96 23.31 63.95
N ILE A 7 42.84 23.24 63.27
CA ILE A 7 42.09 24.28 62.55
C ILE A 7 41.27 25.10 63.56
N VAL A 8 41.25 26.43 63.43
CA VAL A 8 40.11 27.28 63.80
C VAL A 8 40.00 28.44 62.81
N VAL A 9 38.77 28.67 62.36
CA VAL A 9 38.21 29.66 61.43
C VAL A 9 38.35 31.09 61.96
N LEU A 10 38.64 32.09 61.12
CA LEU A 10 38.00 33.42 61.19
C LEU A 10 38.22 34.26 59.91
N LEU A 11 37.17 34.98 59.51
CA LEU A 11 37.09 35.98 58.45
C LEU A 11 38.15 37.08 58.56
N PHE A 12 38.66 37.57 57.42
CA PHE A 12 38.96 39.00 57.25
C PHE A 12 38.78 39.43 55.78
N LEU A 13 37.75 40.24 55.57
CA LEU A 13 37.60 41.20 54.46
C LEU A 13 38.68 42.28 54.59
N LEU A 14 39.40 42.60 53.52
CA LEU A 14 39.82 43.96 53.17
C LEU A 14 40.67 43.94 51.90
N CYS A 15 40.20 44.55 50.82
CA CYS A 15 41.04 45.47 50.03
C CYS A 15 40.26 46.24 48.93
N PHE A 16 40.43 47.56 49.01
CA PHE A 16 40.31 48.61 48.01
C PHE A 16 38.93 49.06 47.51
N ALA A 17 38.44 50.09 48.19
CA ALA A 17 37.68 51.17 47.57
C ALA A 17 38.56 51.94 46.57
N VAL A 18 38.10 52.03 45.32
CA VAL A 18 38.56 53.00 44.32
C VAL A 18 37.34 53.85 43.95
N LEU A 19 37.47 55.17 44.11
CA LEU A 19 36.48 56.19 43.74
C LEU A 19 36.28 56.24 42.21
N PRO A 20 35.09 56.65 41.72
CA PRO A 20 34.73 56.57 40.31
C PRO A 20 35.30 57.75 39.52
N GLY A 21 36.29 57.48 38.66
CA GLY A 21 36.79 58.43 37.67
C GLY A 21 36.39 58.02 36.26
N GLY A 22 35.54 58.80 35.60
CA GLY A 22 35.51 58.94 34.15
C GLY A 22 34.86 57.81 33.33
N ALA A 23 33.55 57.60 33.48
CA ALA A 23 32.77 56.80 32.53
C ALA A 23 32.45 57.60 31.26
N SER A 24 33.33 57.56 30.26
CA SER A 24 32.96 57.87 28.87
C SER A 24 33.54 56.91 27.82
N GLY A 25 34.35 55.90 28.22
CA GLY A 25 34.88 54.85 27.34
C GLY A 25 34.07 53.55 27.27
N GLY A 26 33.17 53.28 28.23
CA GLY A 26 32.55 51.96 28.42
C GLY A 26 31.40 51.57 27.48
N ARG A 27 30.86 52.48 26.67
CA ARG A 27 29.69 52.19 25.81
C ARG A 27 30.02 51.49 24.48
N LYS A 28 31.27 51.49 24.02
CA LYS A 28 31.67 50.80 22.77
C LYS A 28 32.00 49.31 22.99
N ALA A 29 32.58 48.93 24.13
CA ALA A 29 32.94 47.55 24.43
C ALA A 29 31.73 46.64 24.76
N MET A 30 30.62 47.21 25.27
CA MET A 30 29.39 46.45 25.54
C MET A 30 28.55 46.10 24.30
N LYS A 31 28.85 46.67 23.12
CA LYS A 31 28.04 46.42 21.91
C LYS A 31 28.27 45.03 21.31
N ASN A 32 29.48 44.46 21.38
CA ASN A 32 29.79 43.14 20.81
C ASN A 32 30.07 42.14 21.94
N SER A 33 29.02 41.70 22.64
CA SER A 33 29.13 40.66 23.67
C SER A 33 28.24 39.47 23.31
N PRO A 34 28.75 38.21 23.43
CA PRO A 34 27.93 37.02 23.25
C PRO A 34 26.97 36.77 24.44
N ALA A 35 26.97 37.64 25.46
CA ALA A 35 26.23 37.38 26.68
C ALA A 35 24.70 37.31 26.49
N THR A 36 24.15 37.93 25.44
CA THR A 36 22.69 37.90 25.17
C THR A 36 22.19 36.50 24.85
N GLY A 37 22.83 35.80 23.90
CA GLY A 37 22.44 34.43 23.55
C GLY A 37 22.74 33.44 24.67
N LEU A 38 23.87 33.59 25.36
CA LEU A 38 24.22 32.74 26.52
C LEU A 38 23.18 32.86 27.65
N ARG A 39 22.80 34.07 28.05
CA ARG A 39 21.75 34.27 29.09
C ARG A 39 20.40 33.69 28.69
N TYR A 40 20.05 33.77 27.40
CA TYR A 40 18.84 33.13 26.89
C TYR A 40 18.90 31.61 27.08
N LEU A 41 20.00 30.97 26.67
CA LEU A 41 20.19 29.53 26.82
C LEU A 41 20.19 29.09 28.29
N ASP A 42 20.89 29.82 29.16
CA ASP A 42 20.95 29.54 30.61
C ASP A 42 19.58 29.59 31.30
N SER A 43 18.65 30.41 30.79
CA SER A 43 17.31 30.57 31.35
C SER A 43 16.24 29.71 30.67
N SER A 44 16.58 28.97 29.62
CA SER A 44 15.60 28.25 28.79
C SER A 44 15.54 26.73 29.03
N PHE A 45 16.12 26.23 30.13
CA PHE A 45 16.19 24.79 30.41
C PHE A 45 14.83 24.08 30.32
N HIS A 46 13.84 24.56 31.07
CA HIS A 46 12.51 23.92 31.12
C HIS A 46 11.76 23.95 29.78
N LEU A 47 11.99 24.99 28.97
CA LEU A 47 11.39 25.11 27.64
C LEU A 47 11.90 24.00 26.73
N TYR A 48 13.23 23.85 26.63
CA TYR A 48 13.84 22.87 25.75
C TYR A 48 13.73 21.44 26.29
N ASP A 49 13.70 21.24 27.62
CA ASP A 49 13.37 19.95 28.22
C ASP A 49 11.96 19.48 27.81
N SER A 50 10.98 20.38 27.81
CA SER A 50 9.62 20.06 27.38
C SER A 50 9.53 19.76 25.88
N LEU A 51 10.17 20.58 25.05
CA LEU A 51 10.17 20.41 23.59
C LEU A 51 10.85 19.11 23.15
N GLN A 52 12.04 18.82 23.69
CA GLN A 52 12.79 17.62 23.32
C GLN A 52 12.05 16.35 23.72
N LYS A 53 11.43 16.33 24.92
CA LYS A 53 10.65 15.17 25.38
C LYS A 53 9.42 14.91 24.53
N ARG A 54 8.83 15.94 23.91
CA ARG A 54 7.76 15.72 22.92
C ARG A 54 8.28 15.00 21.68
N ILE A 55 9.40 15.44 21.10
CA ILE A 55 10.03 14.77 19.96
C ILE A 55 10.46 13.34 20.31
N TRP A 56 11.03 13.16 21.51
CA TRP A 56 11.40 11.85 22.04
C TRP A 56 10.20 10.89 22.08
N ASN A 57 9.02 11.39 22.52
CA ASN A 57 7.78 10.62 22.54
C ASN A 57 7.14 10.42 21.15
N TYR A 58 7.36 11.31 20.19
CA TYR A 58 6.86 11.13 18.83
C TYR A 58 7.54 9.94 18.14
N ALA A 59 8.87 9.84 18.30
CA ALA A 59 9.68 8.73 17.78
C ALA A 59 9.34 8.34 16.33
N GLU A 60 9.14 9.34 15.48
CA GLU A 60 8.80 9.17 14.07
C GLU A 60 10.04 8.75 13.27
N THR A 61 9.96 7.69 12.48
CA THR A 61 11.07 7.18 11.67
C THR A 61 11.28 7.99 10.39
N ALA A 62 12.40 7.75 9.72
CA ALA A 62 12.77 8.33 8.44
C ALA A 62 11.58 8.60 7.49
N TYR A 63 11.42 9.86 7.09
CA TYR A 63 10.37 10.43 6.24
C TYR A 63 8.95 10.48 6.81
N ASN A 64 8.75 10.03 8.05
CA ASN A 64 7.45 10.07 8.73
C ASN A 64 7.41 11.12 9.85
N GLU A 65 8.38 12.02 9.91
CA GLU A 65 8.62 12.96 11.01
C GLU A 65 7.70 14.20 10.97
N TYR A 66 6.42 14.01 10.66
CA TYR A 66 5.47 15.10 10.46
C TYR A 66 5.24 15.92 11.73
N LYS A 67 5.05 15.26 12.89
CA LYS A 67 4.84 15.97 14.15
C LYS A 67 6.13 16.67 14.59
N SER A 68 7.26 16.04 14.34
CA SER A 68 8.56 16.55 14.75
C SER A 68 8.97 17.78 13.94
N ALA A 69 8.85 17.70 12.61
CA ALA A 69 9.08 18.82 11.71
C ALA A 69 8.12 19.98 11.99
N GLU A 70 6.82 19.71 12.15
CA GLU A 70 5.84 20.76 12.41
C GLU A 70 6.07 21.43 13.77
N GLN A 71 6.43 20.66 14.82
CA GLN A 71 6.76 21.24 16.12
C GLN A 71 7.92 22.23 16.01
N TRP A 72 8.99 21.88 15.30
CA TRP A 72 10.14 22.77 15.14
C TRP A 72 9.83 23.99 14.28
N ALA A 73 9.18 23.79 13.14
CA ALA A 73 8.77 24.87 12.25
C ALA A 73 7.87 25.89 13.00
N SER A 74 6.80 25.42 13.64
CA SER A 74 5.90 26.26 14.45
C SER A 74 6.63 26.96 15.60
N PHE A 75 7.54 26.27 16.29
CA PHE A 75 8.30 26.89 17.37
C PHE A 75 9.22 28.01 16.85
N LEU A 76 9.92 27.81 15.73
CA LEU A 76 10.80 28.81 15.15
C LEU A 76 10.02 30.04 14.64
N GLU A 77 8.86 29.84 14.02
CA GLU A 77 7.95 30.94 13.65
C GLU A 77 7.55 31.76 14.88
N SER A 78 7.25 31.10 16.01
CA SER A 78 6.96 31.79 17.27
C SER A 78 8.15 32.59 17.81
N GLN A 79 9.38 32.26 17.39
CA GLN A 79 10.60 33.00 17.72
C GLN A 79 10.94 34.09 16.68
N GLY A 80 10.12 34.27 15.66
CA GLY A 80 10.25 35.31 14.64
C GLY A 80 11.04 34.90 13.39
N PHE A 81 11.29 33.60 13.21
CA PHE A 81 11.90 33.09 11.98
C PHE A 81 10.89 33.09 10.83
N THR A 82 11.37 33.31 9.61
CA THR A 82 10.61 32.99 8.39
C THR A 82 10.88 31.52 8.05
N VAL A 83 9.84 30.70 7.93
CA VAL A 83 9.99 29.25 7.71
C VAL A 83 9.40 28.84 6.38
N GLU A 84 10.21 28.19 5.55
CA GLU A 84 9.83 27.52 4.33
C GLU A 84 9.75 26.02 4.59
N ARG A 85 8.54 25.43 4.52
CA ARG A 85 8.30 23.99 4.71
C ARG A 85 8.27 23.27 3.36
N GLY A 86 8.54 21.97 3.36
CA GLY A 86 8.39 21.14 2.16
C GLY A 86 9.56 21.22 1.19
N VAL A 87 10.72 21.74 1.62
CA VAL A 87 11.88 21.99 0.75
C VAL A 87 12.40 20.69 0.14
N ALA A 88 13.01 20.78 -1.05
CA ALA A 88 13.44 19.63 -1.84
C ALA A 88 12.34 18.59 -2.15
N GLY A 89 11.07 19.02 -2.12
CA GLY A 89 9.91 18.13 -2.29
C GLY A 89 9.68 17.17 -1.11
N ILE A 90 10.29 17.45 0.06
CA ILE A 90 10.19 16.64 1.28
C ILE A 90 9.27 17.33 2.29
N PRO A 91 8.03 16.84 2.53
CA PRO A 91 7.06 17.46 3.43
C PRO A 91 7.58 17.70 4.84
N THR A 92 8.46 16.81 5.32
CA THR A 92 9.05 16.88 6.66
C THR A 92 10.38 17.63 6.69
N ALA A 93 10.83 18.26 5.60
CA ALA A 93 12.00 19.15 5.58
C ALA A 93 11.58 20.62 5.61
N PHE A 94 12.40 21.49 6.20
CA PHE A 94 12.16 22.94 6.20
C PHE A 94 13.44 23.76 6.31
N VAL A 95 13.37 25.04 5.94
CA VAL A 95 14.41 26.06 6.20
C VAL A 95 13.81 27.18 7.02
N ALA A 96 14.45 27.55 8.12
CA ALA A 96 14.05 28.67 8.97
C ALA A 96 15.14 29.74 8.98
N SER A 97 14.81 30.96 8.56
CA SER A 97 15.76 32.07 8.45
C SER A 97 15.43 33.22 9.40
N TYR A 98 16.45 33.79 10.02
CA TYR A 98 16.35 35.01 10.84
C TYR A 98 17.54 35.94 10.61
N GLY A 99 17.28 37.24 10.51
CA GLY A 99 18.30 38.28 10.30
C GLY A 99 18.27 38.83 8.87
N SER A 100 19.34 39.50 8.48
CA SER A 100 19.49 40.04 7.12
C SER A 100 20.94 40.28 6.75
N GLY A 101 21.25 40.10 5.46
CA GLY A 101 22.58 40.31 4.89
C GLY A 101 23.56 39.20 5.26
N SER A 102 24.83 39.46 4.99
CA SER A 102 25.95 38.53 5.24
C SER A 102 26.71 38.89 6.53
N PRO A 103 27.38 37.93 7.18
CA PRO A 103 27.45 36.51 6.81
C PRO A 103 26.16 35.73 7.03
N VAL A 104 25.97 34.63 6.28
CA VAL A 104 24.87 33.67 6.43
C VAL A 104 25.42 32.38 7.03
N ILE A 105 25.05 32.09 8.28
CA ILE A 105 25.53 30.92 9.02
C ILE A 105 24.40 29.89 9.14
N GLY A 106 24.67 28.67 8.69
CA GLY A 106 23.75 27.54 8.75
C GLY A 106 23.89 26.72 10.04
N MET A 107 22.80 26.09 10.48
CA MET A 107 22.78 25.05 11.51
C MET A 107 21.85 23.90 11.08
N MET A 108 22.24 22.64 11.32
CA MET A 108 21.43 21.47 10.95
C MET A 108 20.66 20.89 12.15
N ALA A 109 19.37 20.64 11.98
CA ALA A 109 18.48 20.07 12.98
C ALA A 109 17.83 18.78 12.45
N GLU A 110 18.16 17.66 13.09
CA GLU A 110 17.60 16.33 12.79
C GLU A 110 16.57 15.92 13.84
N TYR A 111 15.72 14.95 13.53
CA TYR A 111 14.62 14.54 14.42
C TYR A 111 13.99 13.17 14.11
N ASP A 112 14.60 12.33 13.27
CA ASP A 112 14.10 11.00 12.97
C ASP A 112 14.55 9.93 13.98
N ALA A 113 13.69 8.95 14.23
CA ALA A 113 13.92 7.85 15.16
C ALA A 113 14.24 6.53 14.45
N LEU A 114 14.74 5.55 15.21
CA LEU A 114 15.06 4.20 14.75
C LEU A 114 13.91 3.22 15.06
N ALA A 115 13.65 2.31 14.13
CA ALA A 115 12.63 1.27 14.29
C ALA A 115 13.02 0.22 15.34
N GLY A 116 12.05 -0.25 16.12
CA GLY A 116 12.26 -1.32 17.12
C GLY A 116 13.14 -0.92 18.32
N MET A 117 13.38 0.38 18.52
CA MET A 117 14.26 0.93 19.55
C MET A 117 13.52 1.54 20.74
N SER A 118 12.24 1.19 20.96
CA SER A 118 11.48 1.71 22.09
C SER A 118 12.16 1.37 23.41
N GLN A 119 12.30 2.37 24.27
CA GLN A 119 12.93 2.22 25.58
C GLN A 119 12.42 3.30 26.53
N ASP A 120 12.11 2.90 27.76
CA ASP A 120 11.75 3.80 28.85
C ASP A 120 13.00 4.51 29.41
N THR A 121 12.82 5.63 30.11
CA THR A 121 13.90 6.44 30.72
C THR A 121 14.42 5.84 32.03
N VAL A 122 14.61 4.53 32.06
CA VAL A 122 15.13 3.75 33.19
C VAL A 122 16.53 3.20 32.89
N ALA A 123 17.26 2.83 33.94
CA ALA A 123 18.66 2.41 33.85
C ALA A 123 18.86 0.92 33.47
N TYR A 124 17.84 0.26 32.92
CA TYR A 124 17.89 -1.12 32.45
C TYR A 124 17.02 -1.28 31.20
N HIS A 125 17.24 -2.35 30.44
CA HIS A 125 16.48 -2.62 29.22
C HIS A 125 15.00 -2.87 29.54
N LYS A 126 14.15 -1.96 29.06
CA LYS A 126 12.70 -1.98 29.28
C LYS A 126 12.04 -1.13 28.19
N ALA A 127 11.43 -1.80 27.22
CA ALA A 127 10.66 -1.12 26.19
C ALA A 127 9.52 -0.32 26.83
N LEU A 128 9.30 0.91 26.35
CA LEU A 128 8.12 1.69 26.73
C LEU A 128 6.87 1.10 26.07
N VAL A 129 6.99 0.71 24.80
CA VAL A 129 6.03 -0.08 24.03
C VAL A 129 6.81 -1.11 23.20
N GLU A 130 6.52 -2.39 23.39
CA GLU A 130 7.23 -3.47 22.71
C GLU A 130 7.19 -3.31 21.17
N GLY A 131 8.36 -3.39 20.52
CA GLY A 131 8.50 -3.24 19.06
C GLY A 131 8.33 -1.83 18.50
N ALA A 132 8.01 -0.81 19.32
CA ALA A 132 7.90 0.58 18.86
C ALA A 132 9.27 1.22 18.60
N ASN A 133 9.26 2.44 18.07
CA ASN A 133 10.47 3.18 17.69
C ASN A 133 11.12 3.89 18.89
N GLY A 134 12.36 4.33 18.73
CA GLY A 134 13.05 5.16 19.71
C GLY A 134 14.25 5.92 19.15
N HIS A 135 14.62 7.03 19.81
CA HIS A 135 15.72 7.91 19.43
C HIS A 135 17.08 7.34 19.83
N GLY A 136 17.48 6.22 19.22
CA GLY A 136 18.73 5.54 19.52
C GLY A 136 19.97 6.34 19.17
N CYS A 137 19.92 7.17 18.12
CA CYS A 137 21.01 8.08 17.75
C CYS A 137 20.92 9.47 18.43
N GLY A 138 19.78 9.75 19.10
CA GLY A 138 19.54 10.98 19.83
C GLY A 138 19.09 12.16 18.96
N HIS A 139 18.38 11.93 17.86
CA HIS A 139 17.98 13.01 16.95
C HIS A 139 16.99 13.99 17.60
N ASN A 140 16.19 13.55 18.60
CA ASN A 140 15.44 14.45 19.47
C ASN A 140 16.33 15.52 20.14
N LEU A 141 17.57 15.18 20.49
CA LEU A 141 18.53 16.11 21.08
C LEU A 141 19.23 16.96 20.02
N LEU A 142 19.67 16.38 18.90
CA LEU A 142 20.26 17.11 17.76
C LEU A 142 19.41 18.31 17.36
N GLY A 143 18.14 18.05 17.02
CA GLY A 143 17.19 19.08 16.65
C GLY A 143 17.04 20.12 17.74
N THR A 144 16.94 19.69 19.01
CA THR A 144 16.81 20.59 20.17
C THR A 144 18.01 21.53 20.31
N GLY A 145 19.24 21.00 20.25
CA GLY A 145 20.45 21.80 20.41
C GLY A 145 20.63 22.82 19.28
N SER A 146 20.37 22.40 18.04
CA SER A 146 20.47 23.27 16.87
C SER A 146 19.39 24.35 16.83
N VAL A 147 18.14 24.00 17.15
CA VAL A 147 17.04 24.97 17.30
C VAL A 147 17.37 25.98 18.40
N ALA A 148 17.82 25.52 19.57
CA ALA A 148 18.19 26.40 20.67
C ALA A 148 19.34 27.34 20.31
N GLY A 149 20.37 26.82 19.64
CA GLY A 149 21.51 27.60 19.14
C GLY A 149 21.09 28.67 18.13
N ALA A 150 20.25 28.32 17.15
CA ALA A 150 19.75 29.27 16.16
C ALA A 150 18.90 30.37 16.80
N VAL A 151 18.01 30.02 17.75
CA VAL A 151 17.22 31.01 18.49
C VAL A 151 18.13 31.93 19.31
N ALA A 152 19.19 31.41 19.93
CA ALA A 152 20.16 32.23 20.65
C ALA A 152 20.88 33.23 19.73
N VAL A 153 21.26 32.81 18.52
CA VAL A 153 21.81 33.72 17.48
C VAL A 153 20.77 34.77 17.09
N ALA A 154 19.52 34.38 16.88
CA ALA A 154 18.42 35.31 16.56
C ALA A 154 18.18 36.35 17.66
N LYS A 155 18.20 35.95 18.95
CA LYS A 155 18.11 36.88 20.07
C LYS A 155 19.27 37.88 20.06
N TRP A 156 20.48 37.45 19.73
CA TRP A 156 21.61 38.35 19.59
C TRP A 156 21.47 39.28 18.38
N LEU A 157 21.10 38.78 17.20
CA LEU A 157 20.85 39.60 16.01
C LEU A 157 19.77 40.67 16.24
N SER A 158 18.73 40.34 17.03
CA SER A 158 17.65 41.27 17.40
C SER A 158 18.13 42.51 18.16
N THR A 159 19.34 42.51 18.73
CA THR A 159 19.93 43.68 19.40
C THR A 159 20.59 44.68 18.44
N GLY A 160 20.37 44.53 17.13
CA GLY A 160 20.83 45.45 16.09
C GLY A 160 22.14 45.03 15.41
N HIS A 161 22.53 43.76 15.51
CA HIS A 161 23.67 43.21 14.78
C HIS A 161 23.27 42.77 13.37
N LYS A 162 24.25 42.74 12.45
CA LYS A 162 24.04 42.32 11.06
C LYS A 162 24.43 40.85 10.87
N GLY A 163 23.83 40.22 9.85
CA GLY A 163 24.05 38.81 9.51
C GLY A 163 22.74 38.02 9.57
N THR A 164 22.83 36.78 9.12
CA THR A 164 21.69 35.87 8.98
C THR A 164 22.03 34.51 9.57
N VAL A 165 21.07 33.89 10.26
CA VAL A 165 21.13 32.48 10.67
C VAL A 165 20.04 31.70 9.94
N ASN A 166 20.44 30.58 9.33
CA ASN A 166 19.53 29.63 8.71
C ASN A 166 19.59 28.31 9.48
N LEU A 167 18.44 27.84 9.98
CA LEU A 167 18.30 26.49 10.51
C LEU A 167 17.67 25.59 9.44
N PHE A 168 18.29 24.45 9.19
CA PHE A 168 17.82 23.44 8.24
C PHE A 168 17.20 22.28 9.02
N GLY A 169 15.89 22.08 8.88
CA GLY A 169 15.19 20.89 9.34
C GLY A 169 15.46 19.74 8.38
N CYS A 170 16.31 18.81 8.81
CA CYS A 170 16.85 17.71 8.02
C CYS A 170 16.21 16.38 8.45
N PRO A 171 15.23 15.84 7.70
CA PRO A 171 14.61 14.56 8.04
C PRO A 171 15.47 13.38 7.57
N ALA A 172 15.10 12.18 8.03
CA ALA A 172 15.53 10.91 7.46
C ALA A 172 17.05 10.72 7.33
N GLU A 173 17.83 11.11 8.33
CA GLU A 173 19.26 10.79 8.36
C GLU A 173 19.46 9.28 8.43
N GLU A 174 18.66 8.59 9.26
CA GLU A 174 18.78 7.16 9.50
C GLU A 174 18.23 6.35 8.31
N GLY A 175 19.13 6.06 7.37
CA GLY A 175 18.86 5.19 6.22
C GLY A 175 18.11 5.85 5.07
N GLY A 176 17.61 7.09 5.25
CA GLY A 176 16.87 7.83 4.22
C GLY A 176 17.74 8.75 3.37
N GLY A 177 18.79 9.35 3.93
CA GLY A 177 19.67 10.29 3.25
C GLY A 177 19.00 11.62 2.87
N GLY A 178 18.11 12.15 3.73
CA GLY A 178 17.32 13.35 3.44
C GLY A 178 18.16 14.56 3.00
N LYS A 179 19.33 14.76 3.62
CA LYS A 179 20.23 15.87 3.26
C LYS A 179 20.81 15.76 1.86
N ALA A 180 20.91 14.54 1.32
CA ALA A 180 21.41 14.35 -0.03
C ALA A 180 20.41 14.87 -1.09
N TYR A 181 19.11 14.71 -0.85
CA TYR A 181 18.06 15.31 -1.68
C TYR A 181 18.05 16.83 -1.52
N MET A 182 18.13 17.33 -0.28
CA MET A 182 18.24 18.78 -0.02
C MET A 182 19.48 19.40 -0.71
N MET A 183 20.60 18.67 -0.72
CA MET A 183 21.81 19.04 -1.45
C MET A 183 21.59 19.11 -2.96
N ARG A 184 20.97 18.08 -3.54
CA ARG A 184 20.67 18.03 -4.99
C ARG A 184 19.78 19.18 -5.44
N GLU A 185 18.78 19.55 -4.62
CA GLU A 185 17.84 20.64 -4.92
C GLU A 185 18.35 22.03 -4.50
N GLY A 186 19.63 22.17 -4.15
CA GLY A 186 20.27 23.47 -3.89
C GLY A 186 19.86 24.14 -2.56
N VAL A 187 19.27 23.41 -1.62
CA VAL A 187 18.72 23.99 -0.36
C VAL A 187 19.80 24.69 0.48
N PHE A 188 21.06 24.25 0.40
CA PHE A 188 22.18 24.79 1.18
C PHE A 188 22.96 25.90 0.46
N GLU A 189 22.53 26.33 -0.73
CA GLU A 189 23.21 27.38 -1.48
C GLU A 189 23.18 28.75 -0.75
N GLY A 190 24.20 29.56 -0.96
CA GLY A 190 24.30 30.91 -0.38
C GLY A 190 24.78 30.99 1.08
N LEU A 191 25.10 29.86 1.72
CA LEU A 191 25.70 29.85 3.06
C LEU A 191 27.20 30.20 3.02
N ASP A 192 27.65 30.96 4.02
CA ASP A 192 29.07 31.26 4.22
C ASP A 192 29.77 30.21 5.09
N ALA A 193 29.04 29.57 6.02
CA ALA A 193 29.49 28.42 6.81
C ALA A 193 28.29 27.64 7.38
N MET A 194 28.49 26.35 7.67
CA MET A 194 27.52 25.45 8.28
C MET A 194 28.05 24.89 9.60
N LEU A 195 27.21 24.84 10.62
CA LEU A 195 27.52 24.21 11.91
C LEU A 195 26.65 22.97 12.13
N ASP A 196 27.33 21.89 12.47
CA ASP A 196 26.79 20.58 12.74
C ASP A 196 27.27 20.11 14.12
N TRP A 197 26.51 19.22 14.75
CA TRP A 197 26.93 18.58 15.98
C TRP A 197 26.20 17.26 16.14
N HIS A 198 26.69 16.39 17.01
CA HIS A 198 26.04 15.11 17.27
C HIS A 198 26.14 14.71 18.76
N PRO A 199 25.09 14.11 19.34
CA PRO A 199 25.12 13.62 20.71
C PRO A 199 26.12 12.48 20.85
N ASP A 200 26.86 12.44 21.95
CA ASP A 200 27.80 11.38 22.28
C ASP A 200 27.89 11.24 23.81
N THR A 201 28.81 10.44 24.28
CA THR A 201 29.28 10.29 25.65
C THR A 201 30.52 11.18 25.92
N ARG A 202 30.90 12.04 24.97
CA ARG A 202 32.14 12.85 25.00
C ARG A 202 31.90 14.25 24.45
N ASN A 203 32.73 15.19 24.89
CA ASN A 203 32.79 16.55 24.37
C ASN A 203 34.08 16.73 23.57
N THR A 204 34.00 16.80 22.24
CA THR A 204 35.20 16.92 21.38
C THR A 204 34.83 17.47 20.00
N VAL A 205 35.79 18.06 19.29
CA VAL A 205 35.57 18.53 17.92
C VAL A 205 35.91 17.44 16.91
N ASN A 206 35.15 17.38 15.81
CA ASN A 206 35.43 16.43 14.73
C ASN A 206 36.45 17.05 13.78
N THR A 207 37.60 16.40 13.64
CA THR A 207 38.67 16.76 12.68
C THR A 207 38.86 15.70 11.59
N SER A 208 38.30 14.50 11.80
CA SER A 208 38.46 13.36 10.91
C SER A 208 37.45 13.36 9.75
N SER A 209 37.91 12.87 8.61
CA SER A 209 37.00 12.46 7.54
C SER A 209 36.18 11.22 7.96
N GLY A 210 35.11 10.95 7.22
CA GLY A 210 34.30 9.75 7.34
C GLY A 210 34.35 8.95 6.03
N LEU A 211 33.60 7.84 5.95
CA LEU A 211 33.54 7.05 4.71
C LEU A 211 32.44 7.55 3.79
N ALA A 212 32.74 7.67 2.50
CA ALA A 212 31.72 7.67 1.46
C ALA A 212 31.00 6.32 1.45
N ASN A 213 29.72 6.33 1.06
CA ASN A 213 28.87 5.14 1.04
C ASN A 213 27.85 5.20 -0.09
N VAL A 214 27.59 4.06 -0.74
CA VAL A 214 26.41 3.86 -1.58
C VAL A 214 25.66 2.63 -1.10
N GLN A 215 24.33 2.77 -0.99
CA GLN A 215 23.42 1.68 -0.74
C GLN A 215 22.66 1.36 -2.03
N VAL A 216 22.59 0.08 -2.40
CA VAL A 216 21.91 -0.37 -3.61
C VAL A 216 21.09 -1.63 -3.34
N GLN A 217 19.87 -1.68 -3.87
CA GLN A 217 19.03 -2.87 -3.89
C GLN A 217 19.13 -3.50 -5.27
N PHE A 218 19.50 -4.77 -5.33
CA PHE A 218 19.40 -5.58 -6.54
C PHE A 218 18.17 -6.47 -6.47
N THR A 219 17.45 -6.59 -7.57
CA THR A 219 16.30 -7.47 -7.73
C THR A 219 16.51 -8.35 -8.95
N PHE A 220 16.47 -9.66 -8.75
CA PHE A 220 16.56 -10.65 -9.82
C PHE A 220 15.18 -11.22 -10.11
N SER A 221 14.86 -11.38 -11.38
CA SER A 221 13.61 -11.98 -11.87
C SER A 221 13.91 -13.16 -12.77
N GLY A 222 13.23 -14.27 -12.53
CA GLY A 222 13.41 -15.55 -13.19
C GLY A 222 12.07 -16.19 -13.56
N ARG A 223 12.00 -17.52 -13.44
CA ARG A 223 10.81 -18.30 -13.83
C ARG A 223 10.59 -19.43 -12.83
N SER A 224 9.41 -19.47 -12.22
CA SER A 224 9.05 -20.51 -11.26
C SER A 224 8.80 -21.86 -11.93
N SER A 225 9.17 -22.92 -11.21
CA SER A 225 8.84 -24.31 -11.54
C SER A 225 8.83 -25.17 -10.27
N HIS A 226 8.32 -26.40 -10.38
CA HIS A 226 8.42 -27.36 -9.28
C HIS A 226 9.87 -27.83 -9.16
N ALA A 227 10.50 -27.60 -8.00
CA ALA A 227 11.94 -27.82 -7.83
C ALA A 227 12.39 -29.27 -8.10
N SER A 228 11.55 -30.27 -7.76
CA SER A 228 11.84 -31.69 -8.08
C SER A 228 11.20 -32.23 -9.38
N GLY A 229 10.03 -31.73 -9.79
CA GLY A 229 9.23 -32.35 -10.85
C GLY A 229 9.52 -31.83 -12.25
N ALA A 230 9.99 -30.59 -12.36
CA ALA A 230 10.42 -29.95 -13.60
C ALA A 230 11.50 -28.88 -13.33
N PRO A 231 12.64 -29.23 -12.69
CA PRO A 231 13.70 -28.27 -12.39
C PRO A 231 14.23 -27.55 -13.63
N GLU A 232 14.33 -28.25 -14.76
CA GLU A 232 14.83 -27.74 -16.05
C GLU A 232 13.99 -26.57 -16.61
N GLU A 233 12.73 -26.50 -16.22
CA GLU A 233 11.83 -25.41 -16.59
C GLU A 233 11.99 -24.18 -15.70
N GLY A 234 12.77 -24.23 -14.62
CA GLY A 234 12.99 -23.10 -13.71
C GLY A 234 14.14 -22.18 -14.15
N ARG A 235 14.06 -20.90 -13.77
CA ARG A 235 15.21 -19.98 -13.74
C ARG A 235 15.22 -19.32 -12.36
N SER A 236 16.11 -19.78 -11.49
CA SER A 236 16.11 -19.39 -10.08
C SER A 236 16.69 -17.99 -9.91
N ALA A 237 15.86 -17.05 -9.48
CA ALA A 237 16.31 -15.71 -9.09
C ALA A 237 17.18 -15.77 -7.82
N LEU A 238 16.95 -16.75 -6.93
CA LEU A 238 17.80 -16.96 -5.76
C LEU A 238 19.22 -17.41 -6.17
N ASP A 239 19.35 -18.31 -7.13
CA ASP A 239 20.66 -18.76 -7.61
C ASP A 239 21.45 -17.58 -8.23
N ALA A 240 20.74 -16.64 -8.87
CA ALA A 240 21.35 -15.41 -9.38
C ALA A 240 21.88 -14.52 -8.24
N VAL A 241 21.13 -14.39 -7.13
CA VAL A 241 21.61 -13.70 -5.91
C VAL A 241 22.84 -14.41 -5.34
N GLU A 242 22.82 -15.73 -5.19
CA GLU A 242 23.95 -16.48 -4.64
C GLU A 242 25.21 -16.39 -5.53
N ALA A 243 25.04 -16.47 -6.86
CA ALA A 243 26.12 -16.31 -7.81
C ALA A 243 26.72 -14.90 -7.75
N PHE A 244 25.87 -13.87 -7.66
CA PHE A 244 26.30 -12.49 -7.48
C PHE A 244 27.06 -12.29 -6.17
N ASP A 245 26.52 -12.79 -5.05
CA ASP A 245 27.16 -12.73 -3.74
C ASP A 245 28.54 -13.38 -3.75
N TYR A 246 28.65 -14.54 -4.39
CA TYR A 246 29.92 -15.25 -4.55
C TYR A 246 30.92 -14.43 -5.35
N MET A 247 30.52 -13.85 -6.48
CA MET A 247 31.39 -12.97 -7.28
C MET A 247 31.87 -11.75 -6.50
N VAL A 248 30.98 -11.11 -5.71
CA VAL A 248 31.37 -9.97 -4.86
C VAL A 248 32.28 -10.42 -3.71
N ASN A 249 32.08 -11.62 -3.15
CA ASN A 249 32.97 -12.16 -2.12
C ASN A 249 34.38 -12.42 -2.65
N LEU A 250 34.53 -12.90 -3.89
CA LEU A 250 35.83 -13.00 -4.57
C LEU A 250 36.41 -11.60 -4.86
N MET A 251 35.56 -10.65 -5.26
CA MET A 251 35.97 -9.28 -5.51
C MET A 251 36.64 -8.62 -4.29
N ARG A 252 36.23 -8.97 -3.06
CA ARG A 252 36.74 -8.36 -1.81
C ARG A 252 38.24 -8.51 -1.60
N GLU A 253 38.90 -9.51 -2.18
CA GLU A 253 40.36 -9.64 -2.14
C GLU A 253 41.07 -8.56 -2.99
N HIS A 254 40.37 -8.02 -3.99
CA HIS A 254 40.92 -7.15 -5.02
C HIS A 254 40.32 -5.73 -4.96
N VAL A 255 40.11 -5.21 -3.75
CA VAL A 255 39.70 -3.82 -3.49
C VAL A 255 40.66 -3.19 -2.47
N PRO A 256 40.73 -1.85 -2.37
CA PRO A 256 41.55 -1.21 -1.34
C PRO A 256 41.17 -1.69 0.06
N SER A 257 42.15 -2.01 0.90
CA SER A 257 41.95 -2.53 2.26
C SER A 257 41.19 -1.58 3.20
N SER A 258 41.11 -0.30 2.83
CA SER A 258 40.30 0.73 3.49
C SER A 258 38.81 0.68 3.13
N SER A 259 38.41 -0.12 2.14
CA SER A 259 37.01 -0.25 1.71
C SER A 259 36.27 -1.32 2.48
N ARG A 260 34.94 -1.19 2.58
CA ARG A 260 34.07 -2.19 3.21
C ARG A 260 32.87 -2.47 2.32
N ILE A 261 32.54 -3.75 2.16
CA ILE A 261 31.40 -4.21 1.36
C ILE A 261 30.57 -5.13 2.25
N HIS A 262 29.28 -4.84 2.39
CA HIS A 262 28.34 -5.62 3.20
C HIS A 262 27.06 -5.86 2.43
N TYR A 263 26.37 -6.95 2.72
CA TYR A 263 25.09 -7.25 2.09
C TYR A 263 24.13 -8.02 2.98
N VAL A 264 22.86 -8.02 2.60
CA VAL A 264 21.81 -8.87 3.15
C VAL A 264 20.88 -9.32 2.01
N ILE A 265 20.55 -10.61 1.97
CA ILE A 265 19.51 -11.13 1.08
C ILE A 265 18.16 -10.67 1.64
N THR A 266 17.47 -9.80 0.92
CA THR A 266 16.21 -9.18 1.34
C THR A 266 14.99 -10.03 1.00
N ASP A 267 15.09 -10.86 -0.04
CA ASP A 267 14.09 -11.89 -0.36
C ASP A 267 14.81 -13.09 -0.99
N GLY A 268 14.72 -14.25 -0.33
CA GLY A 268 15.34 -15.50 -0.77
C GLY A 268 14.35 -16.49 -1.39
N GLY A 269 13.11 -16.09 -1.65
CA GLY A 269 12.04 -17.00 -2.05
C GLY A 269 11.20 -17.52 -0.87
N LYS A 270 10.04 -18.13 -1.18
CA LYS A 270 9.00 -18.46 -0.18
C LYS A 270 9.03 -19.90 0.33
N ALA A 271 9.51 -20.85 -0.49
CA ALA A 271 9.56 -22.25 -0.13
C ALA A 271 10.63 -23.00 -0.94
N PRO A 272 11.35 -23.97 -0.35
CA PRO A 272 12.42 -24.70 -1.04
C PRO A 272 11.93 -25.64 -2.14
N ASN A 273 10.63 -26.00 -2.16
CA ASN A 273 10.06 -26.86 -3.20
C ASN A 273 9.61 -26.10 -4.47
N VAL A 274 9.80 -24.78 -4.50
CA VAL A 274 9.45 -23.92 -5.63
C VAL A 274 10.69 -23.16 -6.07
N VAL A 275 11.03 -23.22 -7.36
CA VAL A 275 12.12 -22.39 -7.91
C VAL A 275 11.72 -20.91 -7.78
N PRO A 276 12.46 -20.06 -7.05
CA PRO A 276 12.10 -18.66 -6.86
C PRO A 276 12.16 -17.90 -8.18
N ASP A 277 11.04 -17.31 -8.61
CA ASP A 277 10.97 -16.41 -9.76
C ASP A 277 11.38 -14.97 -9.41
N LYS A 278 11.50 -14.63 -8.13
CA LYS A 278 11.96 -13.33 -7.66
C LYS A 278 12.82 -13.48 -6.40
N ALA A 279 13.93 -12.76 -6.38
CA ALA A 279 14.81 -12.66 -5.21
C ALA A 279 15.48 -11.28 -5.18
N GLY A 280 16.00 -10.87 -4.03
CA GLY A 280 16.66 -9.58 -3.89
C GLY A 280 17.75 -9.57 -2.85
N VAL A 281 18.73 -8.70 -3.05
CA VAL A 281 19.86 -8.49 -2.15
C VAL A 281 20.20 -7.00 -2.07
N LYS A 282 20.43 -6.50 -0.85
CA LYS A 282 20.83 -5.11 -0.59
C LYS A 282 22.30 -5.06 -0.24
N TYR A 283 23.05 -4.17 -0.90
CA TYR A 283 24.48 -3.95 -0.70
C TYR A 283 24.80 -2.56 -0.16
N TYR A 284 25.89 -2.49 0.61
CA TYR A 284 26.56 -1.26 1.03
C TYR A 284 28.00 -1.31 0.55
N PHE A 285 28.43 -0.28 -0.18
CA PHE A 285 29.80 -0.07 -0.60
C PHE A 285 30.36 1.16 0.08
N ARG A 286 31.43 1.01 0.87
CA ARG A 286 32.04 2.10 1.64
C ARG A 286 33.53 2.22 1.35
N SER A 287 34.01 3.45 1.29
CA SER A 287 35.45 3.75 1.14
C SER A 287 35.74 5.18 1.61
N PRO A 288 36.98 5.52 2.01
CA PRO A 288 37.35 6.92 2.28
C PRO A 288 37.27 7.85 1.06
N SER A 289 36.99 7.32 -0.13
CA SER A 289 36.86 8.08 -1.37
C SER A 289 35.60 7.67 -2.12
N ARG A 290 34.70 8.64 -2.37
CA ARG A 290 33.52 8.44 -3.23
C ARG A 290 33.86 7.94 -4.63
N LYS A 291 35.03 8.29 -5.18
CA LYS A 291 35.48 7.80 -6.50
C LYS A 291 35.67 6.29 -6.47
N VAL A 292 36.31 5.78 -5.42
CA VAL A 292 36.47 4.34 -5.19
C VAL A 292 35.11 3.67 -4.97
N VAL A 293 34.19 4.30 -4.24
CA VAL A 293 32.81 3.77 -4.11
C VAL A 293 32.13 3.63 -5.47
N GLY A 294 32.27 4.62 -6.36
CA GLY A 294 31.78 4.54 -7.73
C GLY A 294 32.39 3.38 -8.53
N GLU A 295 33.71 3.18 -8.44
CA GLU A 295 34.40 2.05 -9.07
C GLU A 295 33.92 0.69 -8.52
N LEU A 296 33.72 0.58 -7.21
CA LEU A 296 33.20 -0.63 -6.57
C LEU A 296 31.77 -0.92 -7.00
N LEU A 297 30.92 0.10 -7.06
CA LEU A 297 29.55 -0.03 -7.54
C LEU A 297 29.54 -0.53 -8.99
N GLN A 298 30.34 0.05 -9.89
CA GLN A 298 30.41 -0.38 -11.29
C GLN A 298 30.83 -1.85 -11.43
N ARG A 299 31.83 -2.30 -10.65
CA ARG A 299 32.22 -3.72 -10.64
C ARG A 299 31.10 -4.62 -10.10
N ALA A 300 30.36 -4.17 -9.09
CA ALA A 300 29.21 -4.91 -8.58
C ALA A 300 28.06 -4.98 -9.60
N LEU A 301 27.78 -3.91 -10.35
CA LEU A 301 26.80 -3.92 -11.44
C LEU A 301 27.19 -4.96 -12.51
N GLN A 302 28.46 -5.00 -12.93
CA GLN A 302 28.97 -6.00 -13.87
C GLN A 302 28.86 -7.44 -13.32
N ALA A 303 29.14 -7.65 -12.04
CA ALA A 303 28.99 -8.96 -11.39
C ALA A 303 27.52 -9.38 -11.32
N ALA A 304 26.60 -8.46 -11.03
CA ALA A 304 25.16 -8.72 -11.00
C ALA A 304 24.62 -9.05 -12.41
N GLU A 305 25.06 -8.33 -13.45
CA GLU A 305 24.76 -8.64 -14.85
C GLU A 305 25.28 -10.03 -15.24
N GLY A 306 26.52 -10.35 -14.86
CA GLY A 306 27.12 -11.67 -15.08
C GLY A 306 26.35 -12.80 -14.39
N ALA A 307 25.87 -12.56 -13.17
CA ALA A 307 25.05 -13.52 -12.42
C ALA A 307 23.70 -13.78 -13.10
N ALA A 308 23.05 -12.70 -13.56
CA ALA A 308 21.79 -12.79 -14.28
C ALA A 308 21.94 -13.59 -15.58
N LEU A 309 22.97 -13.25 -16.37
CA LEU A 309 23.27 -13.94 -17.62
C LEU A 309 23.56 -15.43 -17.40
N GLY A 310 24.41 -15.75 -16.42
CA GLY A 310 24.81 -17.14 -16.14
C GLY A 310 23.67 -18.03 -15.65
N THR A 311 22.64 -17.45 -15.03
CA THR A 311 21.47 -18.16 -14.50
C THR A 311 20.24 -18.10 -15.42
N GLY A 312 20.33 -17.38 -16.55
CA GLY A 312 19.21 -17.17 -17.46
C GLY A 312 18.07 -16.36 -16.82
N THR A 313 18.42 -15.43 -15.94
CA THR A 313 17.50 -14.49 -15.26
C THR A 313 17.74 -13.06 -15.75
N THR A 314 16.93 -12.12 -15.28
CA THR A 314 17.12 -10.68 -15.50
C THR A 314 17.38 -9.98 -14.17
N MET A 315 18.15 -8.90 -14.20
CA MET A 315 18.47 -8.09 -13.01
C MET A 315 18.04 -6.64 -13.22
N ASP A 316 17.50 -6.06 -12.17
CA ASP A 316 17.27 -4.63 -12.01
C ASP A 316 17.90 -4.16 -10.69
N TYR A 317 18.20 -2.86 -10.59
CA TYR A 317 18.77 -2.29 -9.37
C TYR A 317 18.27 -0.87 -9.08
N GLU A 318 18.24 -0.53 -7.80
CA GLU A 318 17.86 0.78 -7.31
C GLU A 318 18.93 1.32 -6.35
N LEU A 319 19.47 2.51 -6.65
CA LEU A 319 20.37 3.23 -5.74
C LEU A 319 19.53 3.89 -4.62
N LEU A 320 19.59 3.31 -3.43
CA LEU A 320 18.73 3.72 -2.32
C LEU A 320 19.22 5.00 -1.64
N SER A 321 20.52 5.13 -1.44
CA SER A 321 21.13 6.26 -0.74
C SER A 321 22.60 6.38 -1.12
N GLY A 322 23.15 7.59 -1.02
CA GLY A 322 24.59 7.77 -1.16
C GLY A 322 25.12 9.02 -0.45
N ASN A 323 26.29 8.85 0.17
CA ASN A 323 26.94 9.84 1.01
C ASN A 323 28.40 10.01 0.56
N TYR A 324 28.84 11.25 0.46
CA TYR A 324 30.25 11.58 0.25
C TYR A 324 31.04 11.36 1.55
N GLU A 325 32.36 11.18 1.42
CA GLU A 325 33.27 11.35 2.55
C GLU A 325 33.18 12.78 3.09
N ARG A 326 33.41 13.00 4.39
CA ARG A 326 33.44 14.36 4.93
C ARG A 326 34.67 15.11 4.42
N LEU A 327 34.50 16.38 4.06
CA LEU A 327 35.58 17.31 3.74
C LEU A 327 35.89 18.19 4.99
N PRO A 328 36.97 17.91 5.74
CA PRO A 328 37.25 18.66 6.97
C PRO A 328 37.62 20.12 6.70
N ASN A 329 37.34 20.99 7.66
CA ASN A 329 37.77 22.39 7.68
C ASN A 329 38.44 22.70 9.03
N GLU A 330 39.76 22.70 9.06
CA GLU A 330 40.53 22.83 10.30
C GLU A 330 40.32 24.20 10.95
N ALA A 331 40.29 25.27 10.16
CA ALA A 331 40.04 26.62 10.65
C ALA A 331 38.70 26.73 11.40
N LEU A 332 37.65 26.05 10.94
CA LEU A 332 36.35 26.03 11.60
C LEU A 332 36.36 25.11 12.82
N SER A 333 37.02 23.94 12.74
CA SER A 333 37.20 23.05 13.89
C SER A 333 37.97 23.72 15.04
N GLU A 334 38.94 24.59 14.77
CA GLU A 334 39.62 25.40 15.80
C GLU A 334 38.66 26.34 16.54
N LEU A 335 37.73 26.97 15.83
CA LEU A 335 36.73 27.87 16.44
C LEU A 335 35.74 27.10 17.32
N ILE A 336 35.33 25.93 16.85
CA ILE A 336 34.46 25.02 17.61
C ILE A 336 35.20 24.51 18.86
N GLY A 337 36.48 24.13 18.73
CA GLY A 337 37.31 23.70 19.85
C GLY A 337 37.39 24.75 20.96
N LYS A 338 37.65 26.02 20.61
CA LYS A 338 37.64 27.14 21.58
C LYS A 338 36.28 27.34 22.24
N SER A 339 35.20 27.17 21.47
CA SER A 339 33.84 27.27 21.98
C SER A 339 33.52 26.12 22.96
N LEU A 340 33.96 24.89 22.66
CA LEU A 340 33.87 23.74 23.56
C LEU A 340 34.63 23.99 24.86
N GLU A 341 35.87 24.46 24.79
CA GLU A 341 36.68 24.81 25.98
C GLU A 341 36.01 25.88 26.84
N THR A 342 35.36 26.86 26.21
CA THR A 342 34.62 27.92 26.90
C THR A 342 33.37 27.39 27.61
N VAL A 343 32.64 26.46 26.99
CA VAL A 343 31.41 25.90 27.53
C VAL A 343 31.67 24.82 28.57
N GLY A 344 32.71 24.00 28.38
CA GLY A 344 32.99 22.81 29.18
C GLY A 344 32.01 21.65 28.90
N GLY A 345 32.05 20.61 29.75
CA GLY A 345 31.10 19.50 29.72
C GLY A 345 29.93 19.69 30.69
N ILE A 346 29.05 18.69 30.74
CA ILE A 346 27.86 18.73 31.60
C ILE A 346 28.19 18.39 33.05
N GLN A 347 27.45 19.00 33.98
CA GLN A 347 27.50 18.67 35.40
C GLN A 347 26.22 17.92 35.80
N LEU A 348 26.40 16.72 36.34
CA LEU A 348 25.30 15.86 36.78
C LEU A 348 24.91 16.22 38.22
N ASP A 349 23.60 16.28 38.48
CA ASP A 349 23.10 16.33 39.86
C ASP A 349 23.11 14.93 40.51
N ALA A 350 22.69 14.85 41.77
CA ALA A 350 22.70 13.60 42.52
C ALA A 350 21.85 12.49 41.88
N ARG A 351 20.69 12.83 41.30
CA ARG A 351 19.77 11.87 40.69
C ARG A 351 20.28 11.40 39.34
N GLU A 352 20.82 12.32 38.56
CA GLU A 352 21.44 12.02 37.26
C GLU A 352 22.70 11.17 37.42
N MET A 353 23.51 11.44 38.45
CA MET A 353 24.68 10.64 38.79
C MET A 353 24.29 9.21 39.21
N GLU A 354 23.20 9.06 39.98
CA GLU A 354 22.65 7.75 40.33
C GLU A 354 22.19 6.98 39.08
N PHE A 355 21.45 7.63 38.18
CA PHE A 355 21.04 7.05 36.91
C PHE A 355 22.25 6.61 36.06
N ALA A 356 23.25 7.48 35.90
CA ALA A 356 24.44 7.18 35.11
C ALA A 356 25.25 6.01 35.68
N ARG A 357 25.38 5.90 37.00
CA ARG A 357 26.03 4.76 37.66
C ARG A 357 25.24 3.46 37.46
N ALA A 358 23.92 3.52 37.52
CA ALA A 358 23.08 2.36 37.28
C ALA A 358 23.20 1.86 35.83
N VAL A 359 23.18 2.76 34.84
CA VAL A 359 23.40 2.39 33.42
C VAL A 359 24.80 1.80 33.21
N ALA A 360 25.83 2.39 33.81
CA ALA A 360 27.21 1.89 33.72
C ALA A 360 27.34 0.48 34.32
N ALA A 361 26.73 0.25 35.49
CA ALA A 361 26.72 -1.05 36.15
C ALA A 361 25.99 -2.12 35.32
N GLU A 362 24.80 -1.80 34.80
CA GLU A 362 24.02 -2.69 33.94
C GLU A 362 24.78 -3.03 32.64
N SER A 363 25.52 -2.06 32.10
CA SER A 363 26.30 -2.22 30.87
C SER A 363 27.67 -2.87 31.12
N GLY A 364 28.04 -3.17 32.37
CA GLY A 364 29.32 -3.77 32.73
C GLY A 364 30.55 -2.89 32.47
N VAL A 365 30.39 -1.56 32.46
CA VAL A 365 31.49 -0.60 32.23
C VAL A 365 31.89 0.15 33.51
N SER A 366 33.12 0.66 33.56
CA SER A 366 33.60 1.41 34.73
C SER A 366 32.83 2.71 34.94
N ALA A 367 32.46 3.01 36.19
CA ALA A 367 31.82 4.25 36.59
C ALA A 367 32.73 5.48 36.38
N ASP A 368 34.06 5.31 36.32
CA ASP A 368 35.02 6.40 36.06
C ASP A 368 34.80 7.03 34.67
N LEU A 369 34.15 6.31 33.75
CA LEU A 369 33.79 6.85 32.44
C LEU A 369 32.77 7.99 32.54
N ILE A 370 32.01 8.09 33.63
CA ILE A 370 31.00 9.15 33.84
C ILE A 370 31.67 10.51 33.97
N ASP A 371 32.87 10.57 34.55
CA ASP A 371 33.62 11.83 34.72
C ASP A 371 33.96 12.48 33.36
N ARG A 372 34.02 11.68 32.28
CA ARG A 372 34.27 12.15 30.91
C ARG A 372 33.18 13.08 30.38
N LEU A 373 31.97 13.00 30.91
CA LEU A 373 30.85 13.88 30.51
C LEU A 373 31.11 15.34 30.87
N SER A 374 31.94 15.57 31.88
CA SER A 374 32.22 16.90 32.46
C SER A 374 33.41 17.63 31.84
N VAL A 375 34.20 16.94 31.01
CA VAL A 375 35.45 17.46 30.45
C VAL A 375 35.44 17.48 28.93
N VAL A 376 36.18 18.42 28.35
CA VAL A 376 36.49 18.44 26.91
C VAL A 376 37.72 17.57 26.68
N VAL A 377 37.65 16.69 25.69
CA VAL A 377 38.74 15.80 25.33
C VAL A 377 39.33 16.16 23.96
N PRO A 378 40.64 15.98 23.74
CA PRO A 378 41.25 16.22 22.44
C PRO A 378 40.57 15.39 21.33
N PRO A 379 40.60 15.86 20.07
CA PRO A 379 40.18 15.06 18.93
C PRO A 379 40.99 13.77 18.88
N ALA A 380 40.34 12.65 18.57
CA ALA A 380 41.02 11.39 18.31
C ALA A 380 41.04 11.13 16.80
N ASP A 381 42.24 11.01 16.22
CA ASP A 381 42.42 10.71 14.80
C ASP A 381 42.15 9.22 14.47
N GLU A 382 41.96 8.38 15.49
CA GLU A 382 41.76 6.93 15.39
C GLU A 382 40.49 6.48 16.14
N GLY A 383 39.73 5.54 15.54
CA GLY A 383 38.59 4.90 16.20
C GLY A 383 37.41 4.58 15.28
N TYR A 384 36.29 4.19 15.88
CA TYR A 384 35.03 3.86 15.19
C TYR A 384 34.59 4.96 14.20
N GLU A 385 34.78 6.23 14.56
CA GLU A 385 34.32 7.39 13.80
C GLU A 385 34.93 7.54 12.41
N ALA A 386 36.16 7.09 12.21
CA ALA A 386 36.80 7.10 10.88
C ALA A 386 36.10 6.13 9.89
N TYR A 387 35.27 5.22 10.40
CA TYR A 387 34.57 4.20 9.62
C TYR A 387 33.05 4.43 9.51
N VAL A 388 32.54 5.56 10.03
CA VAL A 388 31.13 5.92 9.95
C VAL A 388 30.87 6.75 8.69
N SER A 389 29.68 6.55 8.10
CA SER A 389 29.16 7.35 7.00
C SER A 389 27.96 8.14 7.51
N SER A 390 27.85 9.41 7.12
CA SER A 390 26.71 10.27 7.43
C SER A 390 26.41 11.13 6.21
N ASP A 391 25.14 11.48 6.01
CA ASP A 391 24.70 12.34 4.91
C ASP A 391 25.18 13.80 5.06
N VAL A 392 25.67 14.20 6.24
CA VAL A 392 26.43 15.45 6.48
C VAL A 392 27.66 15.53 5.58
N GLY A 393 28.24 14.38 5.18
CA GLY A 393 29.31 14.32 4.20
C GLY A 393 28.96 15.08 2.91
N ASN A 394 27.73 14.93 2.40
CA ASN A 394 27.29 15.64 1.20
C ASN A 394 27.32 17.17 1.37
N VAL A 395 26.89 17.66 2.53
CA VAL A 395 26.86 19.10 2.87
C VAL A 395 28.28 19.67 2.99
N THR A 396 29.22 18.90 3.55
CA THR A 396 30.61 19.35 3.74
C THR A 396 31.35 19.66 2.44
N TRP A 397 30.88 19.16 1.30
CA TRP A 397 31.42 19.49 -0.02
C TRP A 397 30.75 20.70 -0.67
N ALA A 398 29.60 21.13 -0.17
CA ALA A 398 28.85 22.26 -0.68
C ALA A 398 29.28 23.57 -0.01
N VAL A 399 29.41 23.52 1.32
CA VAL A 399 29.62 24.65 2.21
C VAL A 399 30.67 24.26 3.26
N PRO A 400 31.58 25.17 3.67
CA PRO A 400 32.48 24.88 4.79
C PRO A 400 31.67 24.52 6.04
N THR A 401 31.84 23.28 6.49
CA THR A 401 31.03 22.70 7.57
C THR A 401 31.93 22.28 8.73
N GLY A 402 31.54 22.64 9.94
CA GLY A 402 32.23 22.26 11.17
C GLY A 402 31.33 21.41 12.04
N SER A 403 31.86 20.29 12.53
CA SER A 403 31.12 19.30 13.31
C SER A 403 31.77 19.05 14.66
N PHE A 404 30.98 18.74 15.68
CA PHE A 404 31.48 18.31 16.99
C PHE A 404 30.58 17.29 17.67
N ARG A 405 31.10 16.69 18.74
CA ARG A 405 30.36 15.82 19.66
C ARG A 405 30.14 16.52 20.99
N TYR A 406 28.99 16.29 21.59
CA TYR A 406 28.70 16.78 22.94
C TYR A 406 28.04 15.71 23.80
N ALA A 407 28.44 15.67 25.08
CA ALA A 407 28.00 14.67 26.04
C ALA A 407 26.50 14.81 26.33
N CYS A 408 25.72 13.84 25.86
CA CYS A 408 24.28 13.72 26.04
C CYS A 408 23.85 12.36 26.59
N PHE A 409 24.71 11.34 26.44
CA PHE A 409 24.44 9.97 26.86
C PHE A 409 25.30 9.56 28.03
N THR A 410 24.78 8.67 28.87
CA THR A 410 25.60 8.03 29.90
C THR A 410 26.52 6.97 29.27
N PRO A 411 27.74 6.74 29.81
CA PRO A 411 28.61 5.67 29.35
C PRO A 411 27.96 4.27 29.48
N GLY A 412 28.32 3.35 28.60
CA GLY A 412 27.83 1.96 28.59
C GLY A 412 27.04 1.59 27.34
N GLY A 413 26.46 2.57 26.64
CA GLY A 413 25.85 2.37 25.34
C GLY A 413 26.86 2.39 24.20
N VAL A 414 26.74 1.44 23.26
CA VAL A 414 27.26 1.58 21.90
C VAL A 414 26.22 2.31 21.03
N GLY A 415 26.61 2.93 19.91
CA GLY A 415 25.66 3.59 19.01
C GLY A 415 24.41 2.77 18.75
N HIS A 416 23.24 3.40 18.77
CA HIS A 416 21.93 2.80 18.50
C HIS A 416 21.55 1.73 19.53
N SER A 417 21.68 2.08 20.82
CA SER A 417 21.40 1.19 21.95
C SER A 417 20.31 1.74 22.87
N TRP A 418 19.73 0.87 23.69
CA TRP A 418 18.70 1.26 24.65
C TRP A 418 19.22 2.30 25.67
N GLN A 419 20.51 2.22 26.04
CA GLN A 419 21.13 3.20 26.95
C GLN A 419 21.06 4.62 26.38
N GLN A 420 21.24 4.77 25.07
CA GLN A 420 21.19 6.06 24.38
C GLN A 420 19.75 6.58 24.34
N VAL A 421 18.78 5.72 23.97
CA VAL A 421 17.35 6.10 23.99
C VAL A 421 16.91 6.54 25.38
N ALA A 422 17.28 5.78 26.41
CA ALA A 422 16.96 6.08 27.80
C ALA A 422 17.58 7.42 28.23
N SER A 423 18.89 7.60 28.00
CA SER A 423 19.61 8.84 28.32
C SER A 423 19.01 10.05 27.60
N ALA A 424 18.67 9.90 26.33
CA ALA A 424 18.14 10.96 25.47
C ALA A 424 16.82 11.56 25.99
N GLY A 425 15.99 10.74 26.66
CA GLY A 425 14.73 11.18 27.25
C GLY A 425 14.87 11.85 28.62
N THR A 426 16.07 11.87 29.22
CA THR A 426 16.31 12.44 30.57
C THR A 426 16.76 13.90 30.54
N THR A 427 16.91 14.50 31.73
CA THR A 427 17.52 15.83 31.89
C THR A 427 19.00 15.85 31.53
N ILE A 428 19.70 14.71 31.54
CA ILE A 428 21.10 14.57 31.07
C ILE A 428 21.17 14.94 29.59
N GLY A 429 20.29 14.35 28.78
CA GLY A 429 20.17 14.66 27.35
C GLY A 429 19.88 16.14 27.11
N THR A 430 18.95 16.73 27.87
CA THR A 430 18.62 18.16 27.77
C THR A 430 19.81 19.06 28.13
N LYS A 431 20.58 18.76 29.20
CA LYS A 431 21.80 19.49 29.55
C LYS A 431 22.83 19.42 28.44
N GLY A 432 22.99 18.24 27.84
CA GLY A 432 23.86 18.03 26.68
C GLY A 432 23.45 18.88 25.48
N ALA A 433 22.17 18.83 25.08
CA ALA A 433 21.65 19.61 23.96
C ALA A 433 21.83 21.12 24.16
N LEU A 434 21.63 21.65 25.38
CA LEU A 434 21.86 23.06 25.68
C LEU A 434 23.35 23.44 25.76
N GLY A 435 24.22 22.51 26.17
CA GLY A 435 25.66 22.69 26.07
C GLY A 435 26.11 22.81 24.61
N ALA A 436 25.63 21.92 23.75
CA ALA A 436 25.86 21.99 22.31
C ALA A 436 25.30 23.29 21.70
N ALA A 437 24.11 23.72 22.10
CA ALA A 437 23.52 24.99 21.67
C ALA A 437 24.42 26.20 21.99
N LYS A 438 25.10 26.20 23.15
CA LYS A 438 26.07 27.26 23.51
C LYS A 438 27.29 27.22 22.61
N VAL A 439 27.81 26.04 22.28
CA VAL A 439 28.95 25.87 21.36
C VAL A 439 28.59 26.36 19.96
N LEU A 440 27.42 25.97 19.44
CA LEU A 440 26.88 26.45 18.17
C LEU A 440 26.73 27.98 18.15
N TYR A 441 26.13 28.54 19.19
CA TYR A 441 25.94 29.99 19.31
C TYR A 441 27.26 30.75 19.36
N LEU A 442 28.23 30.32 20.17
CA LEU A 442 29.53 30.98 20.30
C LEU A 442 30.34 30.91 19.01
N THR A 443 30.31 29.76 18.32
CA THR A 443 30.98 29.60 17.03
C THR A 443 30.33 30.48 15.96
N ALA A 444 29.00 30.50 15.88
CA ALA A 444 28.28 31.38 14.96
C ALA A 444 28.54 32.86 15.26
N TYR A 445 28.57 33.25 16.53
CA TYR A 445 28.92 34.60 16.96
C TYR A 445 30.32 35.02 16.46
N GLU A 446 31.32 34.16 16.60
CA GLU A 446 32.67 34.43 16.11
C GLU A 446 32.70 34.60 14.58
N LEU A 447 32.01 33.72 13.84
CA LEU A 447 31.90 33.83 12.38
C LEU A 447 31.17 35.10 11.92
N LEU A 448 30.15 35.53 12.66
CA LEU A 448 29.36 36.74 12.37
C LEU A 448 30.12 38.03 12.72
N THR A 449 31.05 38.00 13.67
CA THR A 449 31.72 39.20 14.20
C THR A 449 33.19 39.31 13.81
N ASN A 450 33.82 38.24 13.33
CA ASN A 450 35.22 38.21 12.92
C ASN A 450 35.38 37.84 11.42
N PRO A 451 35.37 38.83 10.51
CA PRO A 451 35.52 38.59 9.07
C PRO A 451 36.80 37.85 8.69
N SER A 452 37.89 38.03 9.45
CA SER A 452 39.16 37.35 9.19
C SER A 452 39.10 35.85 9.49
N ALA A 453 38.34 35.46 10.50
CA ALA A 453 38.12 34.04 10.81
C ALA A 453 37.28 33.37 9.70
N LEU A 454 36.20 34.04 9.27
CA LEU A 454 35.35 33.54 8.21
C LEU A 454 36.10 33.41 6.87
N GLU A 455 36.95 34.38 6.52
CA GLU A 455 37.74 34.32 5.30
C GLU A 455 38.73 33.15 5.30
N ARG A 456 39.37 32.85 6.45
CA ARG A 456 40.23 31.67 6.61
C ARG A 456 39.44 30.38 6.37
N VAL A 457 38.25 30.25 6.96
CA VAL A 457 37.35 29.10 6.79
C VAL A 457 37.00 28.90 5.31
N ARG A 458 36.61 29.97 4.61
CA ARG A 458 36.22 29.91 3.19
C ARG A 458 37.41 29.59 2.28
N SER A 459 38.55 30.24 2.52
CA SER A 459 39.78 30.02 1.75
C SER A 459 40.28 28.58 1.86
N GLU A 460 40.30 28.01 3.07
CA GLU A 460 40.68 26.61 3.28
C GLU A 460 39.73 25.66 2.55
N PHE A 461 38.42 25.89 2.66
CA PHE A 461 37.41 25.06 2.00
C PHE A 461 37.56 25.05 0.48
N ILE A 462 37.72 26.22 -0.15
CA ILE A 462 37.93 26.32 -1.61
C ILE A 462 39.21 25.58 -2.01
N SER A 463 40.29 25.72 -1.22
CA SER A 463 41.56 25.02 -1.47
C SER A 463 41.43 23.50 -1.36
N ARG A 464 40.71 22.98 -0.37
CA ARG A 464 40.54 21.52 -0.17
C ARG A 464 39.57 20.89 -1.17
N ARG A 465 38.47 21.57 -1.47
CA ARG A 465 37.45 21.10 -2.40
C ARG A 465 37.94 21.07 -3.85
N GLY A 466 38.78 22.06 -4.20
CA GLY A 466 39.22 22.31 -5.57
C GLY A 466 38.27 23.24 -6.34
N PRO A 467 38.79 23.90 -7.39
CA PRO A 467 37.99 24.76 -8.25
C PRO A 467 37.01 23.95 -9.11
N GLY A 468 35.80 24.47 -9.34
CA GLY A 468 34.82 23.87 -10.26
C GLY A 468 34.14 22.59 -9.77
N PHE A 469 34.06 22.39 -8.46
CA PHE A 469 33.30 21.26 -7.89
C PHE A 469 31.80 21.40 -8.19
N GLU A 470 31.24 20.35 -8.78
CA GLU A 470 29.80 20.14 -8.93
C GLU A 470 29.39 18.93 -8.09
N PHE A 471 28.28 19.05 -7.36
CA PHE A 471 27.75 17.97 -6.54
C PHE A 471 27.06 16.94 -7.45
N GLU A 472 27.50 15.69 -7.40
CA GLU A 472 26.88 14.57 -8.10
C GLU A 472 26.10 13.73 -7.08
N PRO A 473 24.76 13.67 -7.16
CA PRO A 473 23.98 12.87 -6.23
C PRO A 473 24.30 11.38 -6.44
N LEU A 474 24.96 10.73 -5.47
CA LEU A 474 25.30 9.30 -5.57
C LEU A 474 24.07 8.36 -5.62
N MET A 475 22.89 8.85 -5.24
CA MET A 475 21.60 8.16 -5.41
C MET A 475 20.94 8.44 -6.77
N GLY A 476 21.59 9.19 -7.65
CA GLY A 476 21.08 9.60 -8.95
C GLY A 476 19.83 10.48 -8.85
N ASN A 477 18.94 10.31 -9.84
CA ASN A 477 17.69 11.07 -9.97
C ASN A 477 16.50 10.43 -9.24
N ARG A 478 16.77 9.51 -8.31
CA ARG A 478 15.74 8.88 -7.47
C ARG A 478 14.91 9.96 -6.78
N ARG A 479 13.59 9.79 -6.74
CA ARG A 479 12.72 10.64 -5.92
C ARG A 479 12.75 10.18 -4.47
N PRO A 480 12.61 11.09 -3.49
CA PRO A 480 12.49 10.67 -2.10
C PRO A 480 11.41 9.57 -1.91
N PRO A 481 11.68 8.51 -1.13
CA PRO A 481 10.91 7.25 -1.15
C PRO A 481 9.49 7.36 -0.59
N PHE A 482 9.12 8.46 0.08
CA PHE A 482 7.75 8.70 0.54
C PHE A 482 6.81 9.21 -0.56
N LEU A 483 7.34 9.63 -1.73
CA LEU A 483 6.53 10.17 -2.82
C LEU A 483 5.67 9.11 -3.54
N GLU A 484 5.98 7.81 -3.42
CA GLU A 484 5.09 6.75 -3.94
C GLU A 484 3.86 6.54 -3.06
N ARG A 485 3.94 6.79 -1.74
CA ARG A 485 2.77 6.75 -0.84
C ARG A 485 1.93 8.02 -0.87
N ALA A 486 2.53 9.16 -1.25
CA ALA A 486 1.90 10.48 -1.15
C ALA A 486 0.81 10.78 -2.19
N TYR A 487 0.64 9.97 -3.25
CA TYR A 487 -0.41 10.21 -4.25
C TYR A 487 -1.84 9.96 -3.74
N LEU A 488 -2.00 9.24 -2.62
CA LEU A 488 -3.27 9.11 -1.92
C LEU A 488 -3.06 9.62 -0.50
N GLY A 489 -3.22 10.94 -0.32
CA GLY A 489 -3.07 11.60 0.98
C GLY A 489 -3.81 10.82 2.07
N ALA A 490 -3.08 10.43 3.12
CA ALA A 490 -3.64 9.72 4.27
C ALA A 490 -4.64 10.57 5.10
N ALA A 491 -4.89 11.83 4.69
CA ALA A 491 -5.88 12.71 5.27
C ALA A 491 -6.92 13.12 4.20
N MET A 492 -8.19 13.05 4.58
CA MET A 492 -9.30 13.59 3.78
C MET A 492 -9.05 15.07 3.44
N PRO A 493 -9.23 15.49 2.18
CA PRO A 493 -9.22 16.91 1.84
C PRO A 493 -10.27 17.69 2.64
N PRO A 494 -10.07 18.99 2.92
CA PRO A 494 -11.03 19.79 3.66
C PRO A 494 -12.42 19.69 3.02
N VAL A 495 -13.45 19.33 3.81
CA VAL A 495 -14.82 19.11 3.29
C VAL A 495 -15.34 20.31 2.47
N GLN A 496 -14.88 21.52 2.80
CA GLN A 496 -15.20 22.77 2.10
C GLN A 496 -14.75 22.80 0.63
N SER A 497 -13.72 22.03 0.24
CA SER A 497 -13.28 21.93 -1.15
C SER A 497 -14.28 21.20 -2.04
N PHE A 498 -15.18 20.40 -1.47
CA PHE A 498 -16.26 19.71 -2.19
C PHE A 498 -17.56 20.51 -2.20
N ALA A 499 -17.77 21.38 -1.20
CA ALA A 499 -19.02 22.11 -0.99
C ALA A 499 -19.29 23.22 -2.02
N SER A 500 -18.29 23.58 -2.84
CA SER A 500 -18.43 24.56 -3.93
C SER A 500 -18.88 23.94 -5.25
N ALA A 501 -18.98 22.61 -5.35
CA ALA A 501 -19.47 21.95 -6.56
C ALA A 501 -20.96 22.27 -6.76
N PRO A 502 -21.37 22.82 -7.92
CA PRO A 502 -22.76 23.16 -8.18
C PRO A 502 -23.62 21.89 -8.17
N ARG A 503 -24.61 21.83 -7.28
CA ARG A 503 -25.75 20.90 -7.38
C ARG A 503 -26.84 21.57 -8.21
N SER A 504 -27.41 20.86 -9.17
CA SER A 504 -28.72 21.19 -9.75
C SER A 504 -29.74 21.22 -8.60
N ALA A 505 -30.52 22.30 -8.53
CA ALA A 505 -31.37 22.61 -7.38
C ALA A 505 -32.63 21.74 -7.25
N ASP A 506 -32.92 20.86 -8.22
CA ASP A 506 -34.24 20.22 -8.34
C ASP A 506 -34.30 18.76 -7.87
N ALA A 507 -33.19 18.14 -7.47
CA ALA A 507 -33.14 16.72 -7.08
C ALA A 507 -33.03 16.49 -5.55
N ALA A 508 -33.55 17.41 -4.74
CA ALA A 508 -33.49 17.29 -3.29
C ALA A 508 -34.64 16.41 -2.73
N GLY A 509 -34.31 15.17 -2.34
CA GLY A 509 -34.97 14.50 -1.21
C GLY A 509 -35.45 13.07 -1.45
N LEU A 510 -34.95 12.14 -0.62
CA LEU A 510 -35.54 10.85 -0.24
C LEU A 510 -35.68 9.72 -1.30
N ASP A 511 -35.49 9.98 -2.59
CA ASP A 511 -35.85 9.01 -3.64
C ASP A 511 -34.70 8.11 -4.16
N GLY A 512 -33.48 8.23 -3.62
CA GLY A 512 -32.31 7.44 -4.05
C GLY A 512 -31.62 7.99 -5.32
N VAL A 513 -30.32 7.67 -5.49
CA VAL A 513 -29.44 8.30 -6.49
C VAL A 513 -29.94 8.11 -7.94
N SER A 514 -30.34 6.88 -8.30
CA SER A 514 -30.77 6.56 -9.68
C SER A 514 -32.11 7.22 -10.06
N ARG A 515 -33.03 7.38 -9.10
CA ARG A 515 -34.36 7.97 -9.35
C ARG A 515 -34.29 9.49 -9.46
N ALA A 516 -33.41 10.12 -8.66
CA ALA A 516 -33.06 11.53 -8.84
C ALA A 516 -32.47 11.78 -10.23
N HIS A 517 -31.54 10.93 -10.68
CA HIS A 517 -30.93 11.09 -11.98
C HIS A 517 -31.88 10.80 -13.16
N LEU A 518 -32.83 9.86 -13.04
CA LEU A 518 -33.89 9.65 -14.03
C LEU A 518 -34.67 10.94 -14.34
N LEU A 519 -35.01 11.71 -13.30
CA LEU A 519 -35.78 12.94 -13.45
C LEU A 519 -34.99 14.02 -14.20
N GLU A 520 -33.66 14.02 -14.03
CA GLU A 520 -32.73 14.96 -14.68
C GLU A 520 -32.34 14.52 -16.10
N SER A 521 -32.14 13.22 -16.34
CA SER A 521 -31.60 12.68 -17.60
C SER A 521 -32.62 12.60 -18.73
N GLY A 522 -33.90 12.91 -18.45
CA GLY A 522 -34.97 12.91 -19.44
C GLY A 522 -35.41 11.51 -19.88
N ALA A 523 -34.98 10.44 -19.20
CA ALA A 523 -35.33 9.05 -19.52
C ALA A 523 -36.78 8.66 -19.09
N LYS A 524 -37.69 9.64 -18.95
CA LYS A 524 -39.08 9.42 -18.49
C LYS A 524 -39.89 8.52 -19.42
N ASP A 525 -39.59 8.57 -20.72
CA ASP A 525 -40.27 7.76 -21.75
C ASP A 525 -39.67 6.36 -21.91
N ALA A 526 -38.61 6.01 -21.16
CA ALA A 526 -37.93 4.72 -21.28
C ALA A 526 -38.75 3.53 -20.73
N ALA A 527 -39.84 3.78 -20.00
CA ALA A 527 -40.75 2.75 -19.50
C ALA A 527 -41.83 2.32 -20.51
N ASP A 528 -42.05 3.10 -21.58
CA ASP A 528 -43.12 2.83 -22.53
C ASP A 528 -42.78 1.66 -23.46
N ILE A 529 -43.57 0.59 -23.35
CA ILE A 529 -43.50 -0.61 -24.18
C ILE A 529 -44.59 -0.65 -25.27
N SER A 530 -45.29 0.45 -25.52
CA SER A 530 -46.27 0.56 -26.60
C SER A 530 -45.59 0.76 -27.97
N GLY A 531 -46.28 0.37 -29.04
CA GLY A 531 -45.82 0.59 -30.41
C GLY A 531 -44.59 -0.24 -30.83
N LEU A 532 -44.40 -1.43 -30.26
CA LEU A 532 -43.34 -2.37 -30.64
C LEU A 532 -43.53 -2.90 -32.07
N ASP A 533 -42.42 -3.14 -32.76
CA ASP A 533 -42.45 -3.77 -34.10
C ASP A 533 -42.86 -5.23 -34.01
N VAL A 534 -42.41 -5.91 -32.95
CA VAL A 534 -42.81 -7.27 -32.59
C VAL A 534 -42.98 -7.38 -31.07
N PHE A 535 -44.04 -8.05 -30.64
CA PHE A 535 -44.24 -8.40 -29.24
C PHE A 535 -44.90 -9.78 -29.07
N LEU A 536 -44.13 -10.72 -28.54
CA LEU A 536 -44.53 -12.11 -28.29
C LEU A 536 -45.02 -12.23 -26.83
N ARG A 537 -46.25 -11.77 -26.59
CA ARG A 537 -46.84 -11.69 -25.25
C ARG A 537 -47.17 -13.07 -24.66
N SER A 538 -46.91 -13.24 -23.36
CA SER A 538 -47.29 -14.45 -22.60
C SER A 538 -48.74 -14.39 -22.12
N SER A 539 -49.32 -15.56 -21.84
CA SER A 539 -50.63 -15.73 -21.21
C SER A 539 -50.65 -15.45 -19.69
N GLY A 540 -49.49 -15.19 -19.08
CA GLY A 540 -49.33 -14.83 -17.66
C GLY A 540 -47.85 -14.56 -17.33
N ILE A 541 -47.57 -13.95 -16.18
CA ILE A 541 -46.22 -13.65 -15.70
C ILE A 541 -45.83 -14.56 -14.54
N THR A 542 -44.58 -15.00 -14.54
CA THR A 542 -44.04 -15.87 -13.49
C THR A 542 -43.38 -15.08 -12.37
N ASP A 543 -43.31 -15.67 -11.17
CA ASP A 543 -42.66 -15.09 -10.00
C ASP A 543 -41.78 -16.12 -9.30
N GLN A 544 -40.48 -15.87 -9.27
CA GLN A 544 -39.50 -16.75 -8.62
C GLN A 544 -39.43 -16.54 -7.10
N GLY A 545 -40.05 -15.49 -6.57
CA GLY A 545 -39.96 -15.11 -5.17
C GLY A 545 -38.54 -14.72 -4.73
N SER A 546 -38.22 -15.02 -3.48
CA SER A 546 -36.89 -14.85 -2.87
C SER A 546 -35.96 -16.04 -3.16
N SER A 547 -35.91 -16.48 -4.41
CA SER A 547 -35.02 -17.56 -4.87
C SER A 547 -34.15 -17.11 -6.04
N GLY A 548 -32.99 -17.75 -6.25
CA GLY A 548 -32.07 -17.44 -7.36
C GLY A 548 -32.35 -18.24 -8.64
N ARG A 549 -33.62 -18.56 -8.93
CA ARG A 549 -34.03 -19.50 -10.00
C ARG A 549 -34.32 -18.83 -11.35
N CYS A 550 -33.91 -17.58 -11.57
CA CYS A 550 -34.23 -16.81 -12.78
C CYS A 550 -33.89 -17.53 -14.09
N TRP A 551 -32.77 -18.26 -14.14
CA TRP A 551 -32.36 -19.05 -15.31
C TRP A 551 -33.38 -20.12 -15.69
N TYR A 552 -34.01 -20.75 -14.70
CA TYR A 552 -35.06 -21.74 -14.87
C TYR A 552 -36.31 -21.08 -15.45
N PHE A 553 -36.78 -20.02 -14.80
CA PHE A 553 -37.97 -19.27 -15.22
C PHE A 553 -37.81 -18.65 -16.61
N ALA A 554 -36.64 -18.09 -16.93
CA ALA A 554 -36.34 -17.56 -18.25
C ALA A 554 -36.40 -18.66 -19.32
N THR A 555 -35.87 -19.85 -19.04
CA THR A 555 -35.96 -20.99 -19.95
C THR A 555 -37.40 -21.45 -20.14
N ALA A 556 -38.16 -21.60 -19.04
CA ALA A 556 -39.59 -21.92 -19.11
C ALA A 556 -40.40 -20.87 -19.88
N ASN A 557 -40.08 -19.58 -19.72
CA ASN A 557 -40.73 -18.49 -20.45
C ASN A 557 -40.40 -18.50 -21.95
N VAL A 558 -39.21 -18.95 -22.35
CA VAL A 558 -38.89 -19.24 -23.76
C VAL A 558 -39.72 -20.42 -24.28
N LEU A 559 -39.90 -21.45 -23.47
CA LEU A 559 -40.65 -22.68 -23.81
C LEU A 559 -42.18 -22.57 -23.64
N LYS A 560 -42.71 -21.44 -23.15
CA LYS A 560 -44.12 -21.28 -22.72
C LYS A 560 -45.17 -21.58 -23.79
N GLY A 561 -44.78 -21.52 -25.08
CA GLY A 561 -45.62 -21.99 -26.19
C GLY A 561 -45.99 -23.48 -26.12
N GLU A 562 -45.26 -24.26 -25.32
CA GLU A 562 -45.42 -25.71 -25.11
C GLU A 562 -46.16 -26.06 -23.79
N GLY A 563 -46.43 -25.08 -22.92
CA GLY A 563 -47.15 -25.26 -21.64
C GLY A 563 -46.49 -24.58 -20.43
N ASN A 564 -47.16 -24.64 -19.26
CA ASN A 564 -46.59 -24.25 -17.97
C ASN A 564 -45.96 -25.47 -17.30
N PHE A 565 -44.77 -25.30 -16.72
CA PHE A 565 -43.95 -26.40 -16.20
C PHE A 565 -43.60 -26.20 -14.73
N SER A 566 -43.49 -27.31 -14.00
CA SER A 566 -43.11 -27.29 -12.59
C SER A 566 -41.66 -26.84 -12.39
N THR A 567 -41.51 -25.68 -11.75
CA THR A 567 -40.20 -25.18 -11.33
C THR A 567 -39.64 -25.91 -10.12
N ALA A 568 -40.49 -26.45 -9.24
CA ALA A 568 -40.08 -27.27 -8.10
C ALA A 568 -39.46 -28.60 -8.51
N TYR A 569 -40.00 -29.24 -9.56
CA TYR A 569 -39.49 -30.52 -10.07
C TYR A 569 -38.05 -30.40 -10.56
N GLY A 570 -37.78 -29.43 -11.45
CA GLY A 570 -36.42 -29.20 -11.94
C GLY A 570 -35.47 -28.73 -10.84
N TYR A 571 -35.92 -27.84 -9.96
CA TYR A 571 -35.12 -27.33 -8.84
C TYR A 571 -34.69 -28.44 -7.85
N PHE A 572 -35.55 -29.44 -7.62
CA PHE A 572 -35.21 -30.61 -6.82
C PHE A 572 -33.97 -31.33 -7.38
N TYR A 573 -33.97 -31.63 -8.68
CA TYR A 573 -32.88 -32.36 -9.30
C TYR A 573 -31.63 -31.50 -9.49
N ASP A 574 -31.77 -30.22 -9.76
CA ASP A 574 -30.65 -29.27 -9.81
C ASP A 574 -29.87 -29.25 -8.50
N MET A 575 -30.58 -29.11 -7.36
CA MET A 575 -29.93 -29.06 -6.05
C MET A 575 -29.29 -30.41 -5.67
N LEU A 576 -29.93 -31.53 -6.06
CA LEU A 576 -29.38 -32.86 -5.86
C LEU A 576 -28.09 -33.09 -6.68
N GLU A 577 -28.08 -32.67 -7.94
CA GLU A 577 -26.92 -32.82 -8.82
C GLU A 577 -25.77 -31.90 -8.43
N LYS A 578 -26.07 -30.65 -8.03
CA LYS A 578 -25.06 -29.73 -7.48
C LYS A 578 -24.45 -30.25 -6.19
N ALA A 579 -25.25 -30.86 -5.31
CA ALA A 579 -24.76 -31.51 -4.10
C ALA A 579 -23.81 -32.68 -4.44
N ASN A 580 -24.17 -33.51 -5.41
CA ASN A 580 -23.30 -34.59 -5.91
C ASN A 580 -21.99 -34.05 -6.50
N LEU A 581 -22.09 -33.03 -7.36
CA LEU A 581 -20.92 -32.38 -7.97
C LEU A 581 -19.98 -31.79 -6.92
N PHE A 582 -20.51 -31.13 -5.89
CA PHE A 582 -19.70 -30.64 -4.77
C PHE A 582 -18.90 -31.78 -4.11
N LEU A 583 -19.54 -32.90 -3.79
CA LEU A 583 -18.87 -34.05 -3.17
C LEU A 583 -17.79 -34.65 -4.08
N VAL A 584 -18.04 -34.72 -5.40
CA VAL A 584 -17.05 -35.14 -6.39
C VAL A 584 -15.83 -34.20 -6.39
N ARG A 585 -16.06 -32.89 -6.45
CA ARG A 585 -14.98 -31.87 -6.43
C ARG A 585 -14.16 -31.92 -5.15
N VAL A 586 -14.81 -32.09 -4.00
CA VAL A 586 -14.13 -32.27 -2.73
C VAL A 586 -13.20 -33.48 -2.77
N TRP A 587 -13.65 -34.60 -3.36
CA TRP A 587 -12.83 -35.79 -3.49
C TRP A 587 -11.66 -35.61 -4.46
N GLU A 588 -11.89 -34.98 -5.60
CA GLU A 588 -10.86 -34.67 -6.62
C GLU A 588 -9.74 -33.80 -6.02
N HIS A 589 -10.11 -32.79 -5.22
CA HIS A 589 -9.18 -31.80 -4.64
C HIS A 589 -8.84 -32.04 -3.17
N ARG A 590 -9.11 -33.23 -2.63
CA ARG A 590 -8.90 -33.57 -1.22
C ARG A 590 -7.44 -33.47 -0.74
N LYS A 591 -6.49 -33.65 -1.66
CA LYS A 591 -5.05 -33.58 -1.36
C LYS A 591 -4.51 -32.16 -1.31
N GLU A 592 -5.25 -31.19 -1.85
CA GLU A 592 -4.91 -29.78 -1.71
C GLU A 592 -5.26 -29.28 -0.31
N ALA A 593 -4.58 -28.23 0.14
CA ALA A 593 -4.91 -27.57 1.40
C ALA A 593 -6.36 -27.05 1.39
N LEU A 594 -7.02 -27.04 2.55
CA LEU A 594 -8.42 -26.61 2.64
C LEU A 594 -8.59 -25.12 2.32
N ASP A 595 -7.57 -24.32 2.59
CA ASP A 595 -7.45 -22.91 2.26
C ASP A 595 -6.85 -22.65 0.86
N SER A 596 -6.70 -23.69 0.02
CA SER A 596 -6.39 -23.49 -1.40
C SER A 596 -7.49 -22.65 -2.06
N ARG A 597 -7.13 -21.91 -3.12
CA ARG A 597 -8.08 -21.07 -3.85
C ARG A 597 -9.31 -21.86 -4.32
N TYR A 598 -9.09 -23.09 -4.78
CA TYR A 598 -10.15 -23.97 -5.27
C TYR A 598 -11.02 -24.50 -4.12
N ASN A 599 -10.40 -25.09 -3.08
CA ASN A 599 -11.15 -25.60 -1.92
C ASN A 599 -11.94 -24.48 -1.21
N THR A 600 -11.33 -23.30 -1.03
CA THR A 600 -12.02 -22.13 -0.46
C THR A 600 -13.24 -21.74 -1.31
N SER A 601 -13.12 -21.75 -2.65
CA SER A 601 -14.21 -21.43 -3.57
C SER A 601 -15.38 -22.40 -3.41
N ILE A 602 -15.15 -23.71 -3.52
CA ILE A 602 -16.23 -24.71 -3.48
C ILE A 602 -16.86 -24.84 -2.09
N PHE A 603 -16.08 -24.69 -1.00
CA PHE A 603 -16.61 -24.73 0.36
C PHE A 603 -17.36 -23.43 0.73
N SER A 604 -17.05 -22.30 0.08
CA SER A 604 -17.79 -21.04 0.30
C SER A 604 -19.26 -21.17 -0.15
N ARG A 605 -19.53 -21.92 -1.23
CA ARG A 605 -20.85 -22.13 -1.82
C ARG A 605 -21.01 -23.58 -2.32
N PRO A 606 -21.26 -24.56 -1.43
CA PRO A 606 -21.42 -25.97 -1.82
C PRO A 606 -22.58 -26.20 -2.79
N THR A 607 -23.66 -25.45 -2.62
CA THR A 607 -24.81 -25.37 -3.52
C THR A 607 -25.31 -23.92 -3.59
N TRP A 608 -25.97 -23.58 -4.69
CA TRP A 608 -26.61 -22.29 -4.94
C TRP A 608 -27.73 -22.46 -5.99
N ASP A 609 -28.73 -21.57 -5.99
CA ASP A 609 -29.89 -21.70 -6.89
C ASP A 609 -29.55 -21.43 -8.36
N GLY A 610 -28.63 -20.50 -8.61
CA GLY A 610 -28.31 -20.00 -9.95
C GLY A 610 -27.78 -21.08 -10.90
N GLY A 611 -28.00 -20.87 -12.19
CA GLY A 611 -27.64 -21.80 -13.25
C GLY A 611 -27.63 -21.10 -14.61
N GLN A 612 -27.67 -21.89 -15.67
CA GLN A 612 -27.64 -21.43 -17.06
C GLN A 612 -28.60 -22.26 -17.92
N PHE A 613 -28.93 -21.77 -19.11
CA PHE A 613 -29.76 -22.49 -20.07
C PHE A 613 -29.30 -23.95 -20.32
N ALA A 614 -27.98 -24.16 -20.41
CA ALA A 614 -27.39 -25.50 -20.58
C ALA A 614 -27.73 -26.46 -19.42
N ASN A 615 -27.86 -25.94 -18.20
CA ASN A 615 -28.23 -26.73 -17.03
C ASN A 615 -29.66 -27.26 -17.18
N GLU A 616 -30.57 -26.43 -17.68
CA GLU A 616 -31.98 -26.80 -17.80
C GLU A 616 -32.19 -27.84 -18.88
N VAL A 617 -31.48 -27.68 -20.01
CA VAL A 617 -31.41 -28.69 -21.07
C VAL A 617 -30.97 -30.03 -20.49
N TYR A 618 -29.88 -30.04 -19.72
CA TYR A 618 -29.36 -31.25 -19.09
C TYR A 618 -30.39 -31.90 -18.14
N LEU A 619 -31.07 -31.11 -17.30
CA LEU A 619 -32.06 -31.62 -16.36
C LEU A 619 -33.29 -32.21 -17.07
N ILE A 620 -33.81 -31.53 -18.09
CA ILE A 620 -34.95 -32.02 -18.89
C ILE A 620 -34.57 -33.29 -19.65
N ASP A 621 -33.37 -33.37 -20.23
CA ASP A 621 -32.91 -34.57 -20.94
C ASP A 621 -32.76 -35.77 -19.98
N LYS A 622 -32.22 -35.55 -18.77
CA LYS A 622 -31.95 -36.62 -17.79
C LYS A 622 -33.18 -37.04 -16.99
N TYR A 623 -33.98 -36.08 -16.52
CA TYR A 623 -35.08 -36.30 -15.57
C TYR A 623 -36.48 -36.07 -16.16
N GLY A 624 -36.57 -35.57 -17.40
CA GLY A 624 -37.85 -35.19 -18.00
C GLY A 624 -38.40 -33.89 -17.42
N ILE A 625 -39.68 -33.63 -17.65
CA ILE A 625 -40.37 -32.44 -17.17
C ILE A 625 -41.80 -32.82 -16.77
N VAL A 626 -42.44 -32.03 -15.91
CA VAL A 626 -43.83 -32.23 -15.50
C VAL A 626 -44.62 -30.92 -15.57
N PRO A 627 -45.95 -30.97 -15.79
CA PRO A 627 -46.81 -29.80 -15.66
C PRO A 627 -46.73 -29.19 -14.25
N GLU A 628 -46.91 -27.88 -14.15
CA GLU A 628 -46.90 -27.15 -12.88
C GLU A 628 -47.88 -27.74 -11.86
N GLU A 629 -49.07 -28.17 -12.29
CA GLU A 629 -50.11 -28.70 -11.41
C GLU A 629 -49.75 -30.05 -10.79
N ILE A 630 -48.78 -30.77 -11.36
CA ILE A 630 -48.36 -32.09 -10.87
C ILE A 630 -47.39 -31.95 -9.69
N MET A 631 -46.55 -30.93 -9.70
CA MET A 631 -45.63 -30.63 -8.61
C MET A 631 -45.52 -29.10 -8.46
N PRO A 632 -46.47 -28.47 -7.75
CA PRO A 632 -46.47 -27.01 -7.60
C PRO A 632 -45.30 -26.54 -6.72
N ASP A 633 -44.97 -25.25 -6.84
CA ASP A 633 -43.97 -24.62 -5.97
C ASP A 633 -44.38 -24.67 -4.49
N THR A 634 -43.38 -24.87 -3.63
CA THR A 634 -43.54 -24.85 -2.17
C THR A 634 -43.05 -23.51 -1.59
N PRO A 635 -43.36 -23.21 -0.32
CA PRO A 635 -42.79 -22.03 0.35
C PRO A 635 -41.25 -22.00 0.31
N ASP A 636 -40.57 -23.13 0.48
CA ASP A 636 -39.10 -23.22 0.40
C ASP A 636 -38.57 -23.14 -1.04
N ALA A 637 -39.39 -23.45 -2.06
CA ALA A 637 -39.04 -23.15 -3.45
C ALA A 637 -39.09 -21.63 -3.70
N TYR A 638 -40.10 -20.96 -3.14
CA TYR A 638 -40.32 -19.52 -3.27
C TYR A 638 -39.33 -18.68 -2.44
N ASP A 639 -38.94 -19.13 -1.25
CA ASP A 639 -37.90 -18.54 -0.40
C ASP A 639 -36.87 -19.60 0.02
N SER A 640 -35.76 -19.66 -0.73
CA SER A 640 -34.83 -20.79 -0.70
C SER A 640 -33.75 -20.71 0.37
N GLU A 641 -33.63 -19.61 1.14
CA GLU A 641 -32.48 -19.45 2.04
C GLU A 641 -32.42 -20.53 3.12
N THR A 642 -33.56 -20.93 3.68
CA THR A 642 -33.59 -21.99 4.71
C THR A 642 -33.12 -23.32 4.15
N LEU A 643 -33.64 -23.72 2.97
CA LEU A 643 -33.19 -24.92 2.26
C LEU A 643 -31.68 -24.84 1.92
N ARG A 644 -31.23 -23.75 1.30
CA ARG A 644 -29.82 -23.55 0.93
C ARG A 644 -28.90 -23.57 2.14
N SER A 645 -29.28 -22.96 3.24
CA SER A 645 -28.48 -22.92 4.47
C SER A 645 -28.34 -24.30 5.12
N THR A 646 -29.43 -25.07 5.11
CA THR A 646 -29.45 -26.46 5.60
C THR A 646 -28.53 -27.34 4.76
N LEU A 647 -28.67 -27.31 3.43
CA LEU A 647 -27.83 -28.07 2.50
C LEU A 647 -26.35 -27.66 2.59
N ARG A 648 -26.06 -26.36 2.68
CA ARG A 648 -24.69 -25.84 2.85
C ARG A 648 -24.02 -26.39 4.10
N THR A 649 -24.75 -26.46 5.22
CA THR A 649 -24.23 -26.99 6.49
C THR A 649 -23.97 -28.49 6.38
N LEU A 650 -24.95 -29.23 5.86
CA LEU A 650 -24.87 -30.67 5.64
C LEU A 650 -23.67 -31.03 4.74
N LEU A 651 -23.57 -30.37 3.58
CA LEU A 651 -22.55 -30.65 2.59
C LEU A 651 -21.15 -30.27 3.09
N ARG A 652 -20.98 -29.17 3.83
CA ARG A 652 -19.67 -28.86 4.43
C ARG A 652 -19.22 -29.95 5.40
N ALA A 653 -20.13 -30.45 6.24
CA ALA A 653 -19.82 -31.52 7.19
C ALA A 653 -19.41 -32.81 6.47
N TYR A 654 -20.19 -33.24 5.46
CA TYR A 654 -19.85 -34.41 4.66
C TYR A 654 -18.59 -34.20 3.82
N GLY A 655 -18.37 -33.00 3.29
CA GLY A 655 -17.17 -32.65 2.52
C GLY A 655 -15.90 -32.78 3.35
N LEU A 656 -15.90 -32.31 4.61
CA LEU A 656 -14.75 -32.48 5.52
C LEU A 656 -14.49 -33.97 5.81
N ARG A 657 -15.54 -34.74 6.13
CA ARG A 657 -15.43 -36.20 6.33
C ARG A 657 -14.91 -36.92 5.08
N LEU A 658 -15.36 -36.51 3.89
CA LEU A 658 -15.02 -37.14 2.62
C LEU A 658 -13.53 -36.98 2.26
N ARG A 659 -12.90 -35.88 2.66
CA ARG A 659 -11.47 -35.65 2.41
C ARG A 659 -10.58 -36.69 3.09
N GLU A 660 -11.01 -37.23 4.22
CA GLU A 660 -10.26 -38.18 5.04
C GLU A 660 -10.76 -39.63 4.90
N SER A 661 -11.84 -39.85 4.13
CA SER A 661 -12.52 -41.15 4.07
C SER A 661 -11.72 -42.20 3.29
N SER A 662 -11.67 -43.42 3.85
CA SER A 662 -11.23 -44.64 3.15
C SER A 662 -12.34 -45.29 2.32
N GLU A 663 -13.60 -44.91 2.54
CA GLU A 663 -14.79 -45.44 1.85
C GLU A 663 -15.62 -44.28 1.23
N PRO A 664 -15.08 -43.57 0.23
CA PRO A 664 -15.67 -42.34 -0.29
C PRO A 664 -17.03 -42.54 -0.96
N GLU A 665 -17.25 -43.66 -1.64
CA GLU A 665 -18.52 -43.91 -2.33
C GLU A 665 -19.68 -44.17 -1.35
N ALA A 666 -19.43 -44.92 -0.28
CA ALA A 666 -20.43 -45.16 0.77
C ALA A 666 -20.81 -43.85 1.45
N LEU A 667 -19.82 -43.04 1.81
CA LEU A 667 -20.04 -41.74 2.45
C LEU A 667 -20.74 -40.73 1.51
N ARG A 668 -20.41 -40.72 0.22
CA ARG A 668 -21.12 -39.91 -0.78
C ARG A 668 -22.59 -40.34 -0.89
N THR A 669 -22.85 -41.65 -0.91
CA THR A 669 -24.22 -42.20 -0.99
C THR A 669 -25.04 -41.85 0.25
N GLU A 670 -24.44 -41.93 1.44
CA GLU A 670 -25.04 -41.48 2.70
C GLU A 670 -25.39 -39.99 2.63
N ALA A 671 -24.43 -39.14 2.23
CA ALA A 671 -24.62 -37.70 2.10
C ALA A 671 -25.78 -37.35 1.15
N LEU A 672 -25.82 -37.98 -0.03
CA LEU A 672 -26.88 -37.76 -1.02
C LEU A 672 -28.24 -38.26 -0.53
N GLY A 673 -28.29 -39.33 0.26
CA GLY A 673 -29.52 -39.77 0.92
C GLY A 673 -30.08 -38.74 1.90
N GLU A 674 -29.20 -38.10 2.69
CA GLU A 674 -29.60 -37.01 3.59
C GLU A 674 -30.03 -35.75 2.81
N VAL A 675 -29.30 -35.38 1.75
CA VAL A 675 -29.70 -34.29 0.85
C VAL A 675 -31.08 -34.55 0.25
N TYR A 676 -31.33 -35.77 -0.24
CA TYR A 676 -32.62 -36.16 -0.82
C TYR A 676 -33.77 -36.01 0.18
N LYS A 677 -33.59 -36.42 1.44
CA LYS A 677 -34.60 -36.25 2.50
C LYS A 677 -34.89 -34.76 2.78
N VAL A 678 -33.85 -33.93 2.82
CA VAL A 678 -34.00 -32.48 3.00
C VAL A 678 -34.78 -31.89 1.82
N LEU A 679 -34.44 -32.25 0.58
CA LEU A 679 -35.14 -31.80 -0.61
C LEU A 679 -36.60 -32.27 -0.64
N GLN A 680 -36.88 -33.52 -0.27
CA GLN A 680 -38.26 -34.03 -0.18
C GLN A 680 -39.10 -33.27 0.84
N THR A 681 -38.49 -32.90 1.97
CA THR A 681 -39.16 -32.14 3.02
C THR A 681 -39.50 -30.72 2.55
N ALA A 682 -38.58 -30.09 1.83
CA ALA A 682 -38.72 -28.70 1.38
C ALA A 682 -39.57 -28.55 0.10
N LEU A 683 -39.41 -29.44 -0.87
CA LEU A 683 -39.94 -29.30 -2.23
C LEU A 683 -41.01 -30.34 -2.59
N GLY A 684 -41.20 -31.36 -1.75
CA GLY A 684 -42.06 -32.51 -2.06
C GLY A 684 -41.31 -33.62 -2.79
N THR A 685 -42.01 -34.74 -3.02
CA THR A 685 -41.43 -35.92 -3.70
C THR A 685 -41.67 -35.83 -5.20
N PRO A 686 -40.62 -35.86 -6.03
CA PRO A 686 -40.77 -35.90 -7.48
C PRO A 686 -41.57 -37.14 -7.94
N PRO A 687 -42.59 -36.99 -8.79
CA PRO A 687 -43.39 -38.10 -9.27
C PRO A 687 -42.59 -38.97 -10.25
N SER A 688 -42.66 -40.30 -10.09
CA SER A 688 -42.16 -41.25 -11.08
C SER A 688 -43.16 -41.49 -12.23
N GLU A 689 -44.45 -41.33 -11.94
CA GLU A 689 -45.57 -41.35 -12.89
C GLU A 689 -46.66 -40.36 -12.46
N PHE A 690 -47.41 -39.82 -13.43
CA PHE A 690 -48.55 -38.93 -13.17
C PHE A 690 -49.60 -39.04 -14.29
N GLU A 691 -50.80 -38.54 -14.02
CA GLU A 691 -51.88 -38.45 -15.01
C GLU A 691 -52.02 -37.00 -15.51
N TRP A 692 -52.06 -36.83 -16.83
CA TRP A 692 -52.25 -35.53 -17.46
C TRP A 692 -53.23 -35.64 -18.62
N LYS A 693 -54.30 -34.83 -18.58
CA LYS A 693 -55.37 -34.79 -19.59
C LYS A 693 -55.91 -36.20 -19.97
N GLY A 694 -56.06 -37.07 -18.97
CA GLY A 694 -56.62 -38.42 -19.12
C GLY A 694 -55.65 -39.50 -19.63
N ARG A 695 -54.34 -39.21 -19.70
CA ARG A 695 -53.29 -40.19 -20.03
C ARG A 695 -52.21 -40.21 -18.96
N ARG A 696 -51.68 -41.41 -18.66
CA ARG A 696 -50.57 -41.60 -17.72
C ARG A 696 -49.24 -41.41 -18.43
N TYR A 697 -48.32 -40.68 -17.79
CA TYR A 697 -46.98 -40.38 -18.27
C TYR A 697 -45.94 -40.60 -17.18
N THR A 698 -44.74 -41.02 -17.55
CA THR A 698 -43.52 -40.65 -16.81
C THR A 698 -43.07 -39.25 -17.23
N PRO A 699 -42.26 -38.53 -16.43
CA PRO A 699 -41.72 -37.22 -16.81
C PRO A 699 -40.98 -37.20 -18.17
N ALA A 700 -40.24 -38.27 -18.49
CA ALA A 700 -39.58 -38.41 -19.80
C ALA A 700 -40.59 -38.61 -20.94
N GLN A 701 -41.60 -39.48 -20.75
CA GLN A 701 -42.65 -39.68 -21.74
C GLN A 701 -43.47 -38.40 -21.99
N TYR A 702 -43.68 -37.60 -20.94
CA TYR A 702 -44.37 -36.32 -21.07
C TYR A 702 -43.54 -35.32 -21.89
N ARG A 703 -42.25 -35.17 -21.57
CA ARG A 703 -41.29 -34.35 -22.35
C ARG A 703 -41.32 -34.71 -23.84
N ASP A 704 -41.25 -35.99 -24.18
CA ASP A 704 -41.23 -36.43 -25.58
C ASP A 704 -42.58 -36.15 -26.26
N ALA A 705 -43.69 -36.36 -25.54
CA ALA A 705 -45.05 -36.11 -26.05
C ALA A 705 -45.34 -34.61 -26.33
N ILE A 706 -44.60 -33.69 -25.71
CA ILE A 706 -44.68 -32.24 -25.96
C ILE A 706 -43.53 -31.74 -26.85
N GLY A 707 -42.78 -32.64 -27.51
CA GLY A 707 -41.78 -32.25 -28.50
C GLY A 707 -40.50 -31.63 -27.92
N LEU A 708 -40.20 -31.88 -26.65
CA LEU A 708 -38.98 -31.38 -25.99
C LEU A 708 -37.83 -32.39 -25.97
N GLU A 709 -37.97 -33.55 -26.63
CA GLU A 709 -36.85 -34.50 -26.77
C GLU A 709 -35.67 -33.85 -27.53
N GLY A 710 -34.49 -33.81 -26.91
CA GLY A 710 -33.28 -33.26 -27.52
C GLY A 710 -33.38 -31.77 -27.88
N PHE A 711 -34.29 -31.03 -27.25
CA PHE A 711 -34.60 -29.66 -27.65
C PHE A 711 -33.39 -28.71 -27.55
N GLY A 712 -32.44 -28.99 -26.65
CA GLY A 712 -31.22 -28.21 -26.51
C GLY A 712 -30.38 -28.14 -27.78
N ALA A 713 -30.40 -29.18 -28.62
CA ALA A 713 -29.68 -29.20 -29.90
C ALA A 713 -30.20 -28.17 -30.92
N ARG A 714 -31.42 -27.63 -30.70
CA ARG A 714 -32.00 -26.54 -31.49
C ARG A 714 -31.35 -25.20 -31.18
N TYR A 715 -30.68 -25.04 -30.05
CA TYR A 715 -30.15 -23.77 -29.56
C TYR A 715 -28.63 -23.69 -29.68
N ALA A 716 -28.13 -22.48 -29.92
CA ALA A 716 -26.73 -22.12 -29.78
C ALA A 716 -26.54 -21.20 -28.57
N LEU A 717 -25.47 -21.44 -27.81
CA LEU A 717 -25.07 -20.60 -26.68
C LEU A 717 -24.04 -19.58 -27.16
N LEU A 718 -24.38 -18.30 -27.03
CA LEU A 718 -23.58 -17.17 -27.47
C LEU A 718 -23.16 -16.33 -26.26
N MET A 719 -22.05 -15.62 -26.37
CA MET A 719 -21.62 -14.64 -25.38
C MET A 719 -21.00 -13.40 -26.02
N ASN A 720 -20.94 -12.31 -25.26
CA ASN A 720 -20.11 -11.14 -25.56
C ASN A 720 -19.14 -10.89 -24.41
N ASP A 721 -17.88 -11.23 -24.66
CA ASP A 721 -16.76 -10.98 -23.79
C ASP A 721 -15.67 -10.20 -24.55
N PRO A 722 -15.58 -8.88 -24.35
CA PRO A 722 -14.63 -8.02 -25.04
C PRO A 722 -13.18 -8.19 -24.55
N THR A 723 -12.94 -9.01 -23.53
CA THR A 723 -11.57 -9.32 -23.06
C THR A 723 -10.91 -10.41 -23.91
N ARG A 724 -11.67 -11.05 -24.80
CA ARG A 724 -11.25 -12.20 -25.61
C ARG A 724 -11.52 -11.97 -27.10
N PRO A 725 -10.76 -12.62 -28.00
CA PRO A 725 -11.08 -12.61 -29.42
C PRO A 725 -12.52 -13.06 -29.71
N TYR A 726 -13.15 -12.39 -30.66
CA TYR A 726 -14.45 -12.77 -31.18
C TYR A 726 -14.35 -13.88 -32.24
N HIS A 727 -15.50 -14.44 -32.61
CA HIS A 727 -15.67 -15.50 -33.61
C HIS A 727 -14.93 -16.78 -33.25
N LYS A 728 -14.91 -17.10 -31.95
CA LYS A 728 -14.28 -18.30 -31.40
C LYS A 728 -15.18 -18.98 -30.39
N MET A 729 -15.06 -20.31 -30.34
CA MET A 729 -15.66 -21.12 -29.29
C MET A 729 -14.80 -21.08 -28.04
N TYR A 730 -15.46 -20.95 -26.89
CA TYR A 730 -14.85 -20.99 -25.57
C TYR A 730 -15.54 -22.04 -24.71
N ARG A 731 -14.77 -22.75 -23.88
CA ARG A 731 -15.25 -23.70 -22.88
C ARG A 731 -14.88 -23.19 -21.50
N VAL A 732 -15.85 -23.12 -20.62
CA VAL A 732 -15.66 -22.60 -19.27
C VAL A 732 -15.25 -23.75 -18.36
N GLU A 733 -13.99 -23.74 -17.89
CA GLU A 733 -13.45 -24.76 -17.00
C GLU A 733 -14.30 -24.84 -15.71
N ASP A 734 -14.63 -26.07 -15.33
CA ASP A 734 -15.37 -26.40 -14.12
C ASP A 734 -16.73 -25.67 -13.98
N SER A 735 -17.36 -25.35 -15.12
CA SER A 735 -18.68 -24.72 -15.18
C SER A 735 -19.87 -25.67 -15.07
N ARG A 736 -19.61 -26.97 -14.98
CA ARG A 736 -20.64 -28.03 -14.93
C ARG A 736 -21.62 -27.81 -13.79
N SER A 737 -22.88 -28.19 -13.99
CA SER A 737 -23.94 -28.19 -12.97
C SER A 737 -24.25 -29.56 -12.37
N ALA A 738 -23.73 -30.62 -12.98
CA ALA A 738 -23.75 -31.99 -12.49
C ALA A 738 -22.39 -32.65 -12.77
N ALA A 739 -22.09 -33.76 -12.08
CA ALA A 739 -20.79 -34.43 -12.23
C ALA A 739 -20.54 -34.93 -13.67
N ASP A 740 -21.60 -35.39 -14.33
CA ASP A 740 -21.63 -35.94 -15.69
C ASP A 740 -22.18 -34.95 -16.74
N ALA A 741 -22.50 -33.71 -16.35
CA ALA A 741 -22.87 -32.66 -17.30
C ALA A 741 -21.66 -32.16 -18.10
N PRO A 742 -21.83 -31.77 -19.37
CA PRO A 742 -20.77 -31.09 -20.12
C PRO A 742 -20.48 -29.71 -19.52
N GLU A 743 -19.24 -29.26 -19.67
CA GLU A 743 -18.89 -27.86 -19.40
C GLU A 743 -19.58 -26.93 -20.40
N TRP A 744 -19.90 -25.71 -19.95
CA TRP A 744 -20.53 -24.73 -20.81
C TRP A 744 -19.59 -24.29 -21.92
N THR A 745 -20.12 -24.27 -23.14
CA THR A 745 -19.45 -23.75 -24.32
C THR A 745 -20.22 -22.57 -24.90
N PHE A 746 -19.49 -21.55 -25.36
CA PHE A 746 -20.07 -20.34 -25.92
C PHE A 746 -19.30 -19.91 -27.17
N LEU A 747 -20.04 -19.46 -28.18
CA LEU A 747 -19.47 -18.68 -29.28
C LEU A 747 -19.39 -17.21 -28.87
N ASN A 748 -18.18 -16.65 -28.79
CA ASN A 748 -17.99 -15.24 -28.49
C ASN A 748 -18.20 -14.38 -29.74
N LEU A 749 -19.09 -13.38 -29.69
CA LEU A 749 -19.39 -12.48 -30.81
C LEU A 749 -19.38 -11.01 -30.38
N PRO A 750 -19.12 -10.07 -31.32
CA PRO A 750 -19.37 -8.65 -31.10
C PRO A 750 -20.85 -8.43 -30.75
N VAL A 751 -21.12 -7.43 -29.91
CA VAL A 751 -22.47 -7.23 -29.37
C VAL A 751 -23.48 -6.82 -30.45
N GLU A 752 -23.01 -6.15 -31.50
CA GLU A 752 -23.79 -5.75 -32.67
C GLU A 752 -24.29 -6.97 -33.45
N GLU A 753 -23.49 -8.05 -33.51
CA GLU A 753 -23.93 -9.30 -34.13
C GLU A 753 -24.98 -10.01 -33.27
N LEU A 754 -24.83 -9.97 -31.94
CA LEU A 754 -25.83 -10.52 -31.02
C LEU A 754 -27.15 -9.75 -31.10
N GLU A 755 -27.11 -8.42 -31.21
CA GLU A 755 -28.30 -7.60 -31.49
C GLU A 755 -28.97 -8.06 -32.80
N ALA A 756 -28.20 -8.18 -33.89
CA ALA A 756 -28.74 -8.60 -35.17
C ALA A 756 -29.37 -10.00 -35.13
N ILE A 757 -28.77 -10.94 -34.39
CA ILE A 757 -29.33 -12.28 -34.17
C ILE A 757 -30.64 -12.21 -33.37
N GLY A 758 -30.65 -11.44 -32.28
CA GLY A 758 -31.83 -11.26 -31.42
C GLY A 758 -33.01 -10.65 -32.18
N VAL A 759 -32.78 -9.62 -32.98
CA VAL A 759 -33.82 -9.01 -33.84
C VAL A 759 -34.37 -10.04 -34.83
N ARG A 760 -33.51 -10.80 -35.52
CA ARG A 760 -33.95 -11.86 -36.45
C ARG A 760 -34.80 -12.92 -35.75
N SER A 761 -34.42 -13.33 -34.55
CA SER A 761 -35.18 -14.30 -33.74
C SER A 761 -36.59 -13.80 -33.46
N LEU A 762 -36.72 -12.58 -32.93
CA LEU A 762 -38.02 -12.00 -32.58
C LEU A 762 -38.89 -11.77 -33.81
N MET A 763 -38.32 -11.20 -34.88
CA MET A 763 -39.01 -11.01 -36.17
C MET A 763 -39.46 -12.34 -36.79
N GLY A 764 -38.72 -13.42 -36.53
CA GLY A 764 -39.08 -14.79 -36.90
C GLY A 764 -40.09 -15.46 -35.96
N GLY A 765 -40.61 -14.75 -34.95
CA GLY A 765 -41.60 -15.27 -34.01
C GLY A 765 -41.04 -16.06 -32.84
N ALA A 766 -39.73 -16.06 -32.61
CA ALA A 766 -39.07 -16.83 -31.56
C ALA A 766 -38.48 -15.95 -30.45
N ARG A 767 -38.88 -16.25 -29.20
CA ARG A 767 -38.30 -15.71 -27.98
C ARG A 767 -36.90 -16.29 -27.76
N PHE A 768 -36.06 -15.60 -27.00
CA PHE A 768 -34.74 -16.11 -26.66
C PHE A 768 -34.33 -15.80 -25.23
N TYR A 769 -33.51 -16.67 -24.66
CA TYR A 769 -32.95 -16.52 -23.33
C TYR A 769 -31.75 -15.57 -23.38
N PHE A 770 -31.61 -14.70 -22.38
CA PHE A 770 -30.37 -13.94 -22.21
C PHE A 770 -30.04 -13.71 -20.74
N THR A 771 -28.77 -13.41 -20.47
CA THR A 771 -28.31 -12.97 -19.15
C THR A 771 -27.69 -11.59 -19.23
N ALA A 772 -27.88 -10.83 -18.16
CA ALA A 772 -27.36 -9.49 -18.02
C ALA A 772 -27.05 -9.14 -16.55
N ASP A 773 -26.29 -8.08 -16.33
CA ASP A 773 -26.13 -7.50 -14.99
C ASP A 773 -27.28 -6.54 -14.69
N THR A 774 -28.40 -7.08 -14.19
CA THR A 774 -29.61 -6.28 -13.95
C THR A 774 -29.51 -5.34 -12.75
N SER A 775 -28.39 -5.34 -12.03
CA SER A 775 -28.14 -4.41 -10.93
C SER A 775 -27.61 -3.05 -11.40
N LYS A 776 -27.12 -2.98 -12.64
CA LYS A 776 -26.50 -1.79 -13.22
C LYS A 776 -27.53 -0.96 -13.97
N ASP A 777 -27.49 0.36 -13.77
CA ASP A 777 -28.25 1.35 -14.53
C ASP A 777 -29.71 0.96 -14.78
N ALA A 778 -30.38 0.48 -13.72
CA ALA A 778 -31.72 -0.08 -13.79
C ALA A 778 -32.60 0.43 -12.65
N LEU A 779 -33.84 0.79 -12.98
CA LEU A 779 -34.93 0.98 -12.04
C LEU A 779 -35.79 -0.28 -12.04
N MET A 780 -35.35 -1.27 -11.27
CA MET A 780 -35.93 -2.62 -11.28
C MET A 780 -37.42 -2.67 -10.94
N ARG A 781 -37.93 -1.73 -10.12
CA ARG A 781 -39.37 -1.68 -9.79
C ARG A 781 -40.18 -1.18 -10.98
N GLU A 782 -39.70 -0.12 -11.62
CA GLU A 782 -40.31 0.52 -12.78
C GLU A 782 -40.04 -0.24 -14.09
N GLY A 783 -39.12 -1.21 -14.10
CA GLY A 783 -38.78 -2.02 -15.27
C GLY A 783 -38.04 -1.24 -16.36
N VAL A 784 -37.21 -0.26 -15.97
CA VAL A 784 -36.47 0.60 -16.91
C VAL A 784 -34.97 0.35 -16.80
N TYR A 785 -34.35 0.01 -17.92
CA TYR A 785 -32.93 -0.36 -18.01
C TYR A 785 -32.24 0.53 -19.05
N ASP A 786 -31.44 1.48 -18.58
CA ASP A 786 -30.93 2.58 -19.39
C ASP A 786 -29.64 3.17 -18.79
N VAL A 787 -28.55 3.19 -19.56
CA VAL A 787 -27.25 3.76 -19.13
C VAL A 787 -27.31 5.23 -18.74
N ARG A 788 -28.36 5.97 -19.17
CA ARG A 788 -28.60 7.36 -18.74
C ARG A 788 -29.05 7.48 -17.29
N LEU A 789 -29.25 6.36 -16.58
CA LEU A 789 -29.47 6.33 -15.13
C LEU A 789 -28.16 6.43 -14.33
N ALA A 790 -27.02 6.31 -15.01
CA ALA A 790 -25.68 6.43 -14.45
C ALA A 790 -25.42 7.84 -13.89
N PRO A 791 -25.15 8.01 -12.58
CA PRO A 791 -24.84 9.32 -12.01
C PRO A 791 -23.37 9.74 -12.24
N VAL A 792 -22.56 8.93 -12.95
CA VAL A 792 -21.11 9.09 -13.10
C VAL A 792 -20.65 8.59 -14.48
N GLU A 793 -19.47 9.04 -14.91
CA GLU A 793 -18.79 8.51 -16.10
C GLU A 793 -18.27 7.08 -15.81
N TYR A 794 -18.64 6.11 -16.65
CA TYR A 794 -18.27 4.71 -16.47
C TYR A 794 -17.05 4.28 -17.28
N MET A 795 -16.42 3.21 -16.79
CA MET A 795 -15.51 2.34 -17.54
C MET A 795 -16.20 1.76 -18.80
N ASP A 796 -15.41 1.44 -19.82
CA ASP A 796 -15.89 0.62 -20.94
C ASP A 796 -16.16 -0.83 -20.48
N LYS A 797 -16.93 -1.60 -21.26
CA LYS A 797 -17.31 -2.97 -20.89
C LYS A 797 -16.09 -3.86 -20.64
N ARG A 798 -14.99 -3.69 -21.36
CA ARG A 798 -13.77 -4.49 -21.17
C ARG A 798 -13.10 -4.18 -19.83
N GLN A 799 -13.04 -2.91 -19.46
CA GLN A 799 -12.55 -2.45 -18.17
C GLN A 799 -13.45 -2.93 -17.02
N GLU A 800 -14.77 -2.92 -17.20
CA GLU A 800 -15.73 -3.44 -16.21
C GLU A 800 -15.53 -4.95 -15.97
N PHE A 801 -15.30 -5.75 -17.02
CA PHE A 801 -14.95 -7.18 -16.89
C PHE A 801 -13.63 -7.38 -16.14
N LEU A 802 -12.57 -6.65 -16.51
CA LEU A 802 -11.24 -6.83 -15.90
C LEU A 802 -11.18 -6.37 -14.44
N SER A 803 -12.01 -5.41 -14.05
CA SER A 803 -12.13 -4.91 -12.68
C SER A 803 -13.13 -5.69 -11.82
N ARG A 804 -13.89 -6.61 -12.42
CA ARG A 804 -15.00 -7.36 -11.78
C ARG A 804 -16.15 -6.48 -11.29
N ASP A 805 -16.37 -5.34 -11.95
CA ASP A 805 -17.48 -4.44 -11.63
C ASP A 805 -18.82 -4.97 -12.15
N VAL A 806 -18.80 -5.81 -13.18
CA VAL A 806 -19.99 -6.38 -13.83
C VAL A 806 -19.93 -7.90 -13.87
N SER A 807 -21.09 -8.55 -13.78
CA SER A 807 -21.19 -10.01 -13.89
C SER A 807 -22.50 -10.47 -14.53
N SER A 808 -22.53 -11.69 -15.08
CA SER A 808 -23.75 -12.31 -15.60
C SER A 808 -24.70 -12.72 -14.46
N ALA A 809 -25.41 -11.75 -13.88
CA ALA A 809 -26.13 -11.89 -12.61
C ALA A 809 -27.55 -12.46 -12.72
N HIS A 810 -28.32 -12.09 -13.75
CA HIS A 810 -29.74 -12.44 -13.87
C HIS A 810 -30.12 -12.84 -15.29
N ALA A 811 -31.09 -13.75 -15.42
CA ALA A 811 -31.58 -14.27 -16.70
C ALA A 811 -33.04 -13.87 -16.95
N MET A 812 -33.36 -13.56 -18.20
CA MET A 812 -34.71 -13.16 -18.65
C MET A 812 -35.02 -13.73 -20.04
N ALA A 813 -36.29 -13.67 -20.44
CA ALA A 813 -36.73 -14.08 -21.78
C ALA A 813 -37.05 -12.86 -22.64
N MET A 814 -36.26 -12.61 -23.68
CA MET A 814 -36.53 -11.52 -24.62
C MET A 814 -37.78 -11.84 -25.46
N CYS A 815 -38.68 -10.87 -25.61
CA CYS A 815 -39.99 -11.08 -26.24
C CYS A 815 -40.51 -9.93 -27.10
N GLY A 816 -39.85 -8.78 -27.12
CA GLY A 816 -40.24 -7.69 -27.99
C GLY A 816 -39.07 -6.79 -28.37
N VAL A 817 -39.25 -6.07 -29.47
CA VAL A 817 -38.26 -5.12 -29.97
C VAL A 817 -38.94 -4.01 -30.77
N LYS A 818 -38.30 -2.84 -30.78
CA LYS A 818 -38.69 -1.68 -31.58
C LYS A 818 -37.45 -0.95 -32.08
N GLN A 819 -37.43 -0.58 -33.36
CA GLN A 819 -36.38 0.27 -33.92
C GLN A 819 -36.58 1.73 -33.49
N GLU A 820 -35.52 2.37 -33.03
CA GLU A 820 -35.54 3.75 -32.53
C GLU A 820 -34.56 4.64 -33.32
N GLY A 821 -34.96 5.90 -33.56
CA GLY A 821 -34.11 6.90 -34.22
C GLY A 821 -33.98 6.76 -35.75
N ASP A 822 -32.76 6.90 -36.25
CA ASP A 822 -32.37 6.85 -37.67
C ASP A 822 -32.14 5.43 -38.22
N GLY A 823 -32.31 4.41 -37.37
CA GLY A 823 -32.25 3.00 -37.74
C GLY A 823 -31.18 2.17 -37.02
N ASP A 824 -30.26 2.80 -36.29
CA ASP A 824 -29.09 2.11 -35.71
C ASP A 824 -29.24 1.73 -34.22
N SER A 825 -30.41 1.97 -33.63
CA SER A 825 -30.68 1.67 -32.22
C SER A 825 -31.99 0.90 -32.02
N TRP A 826 -32.03 0.08 -30.97
CA TRP A 826 -33.16 -0.78 -30.64
C TRP A 826 -33.60 -0.56 -29.20
N ARG A 827 -34.91 -0.57 -28.98
CA ARG A 827 -35.51 -0.77 -27.66
C ARG A 827 -36.00 -2.21 -27.58
N TRP A 828 -35.64 -2.87 -26.50
CA TRP A 828 -35.90 -4.28 -26.25
C TRP A 828 -36.93 -4.43 -25.12
N VAL A 829 -37.75 -5.47 -25.19
CA VAL A 829 -38.69 -5.83 -24.13
C VAL A 829 -38.49 -7.27 -23.69
N ALA A 830 -38.19 -7.43 -22.41
CA ALA A 830 -37.96 -8.73 -21.78
C ALA A 830 -39.10 -9.07 -20.80
N GLU A 831 -39.50 -10.34 -20.78
CA GLU A 831 -40.32 -10.89 -19.70
C GLU A 831 -39.41 -11.29 -18.54
N ASN A 832 -39.69 -10.73 -17.37
CA ASN A 832 -39.00 -11.09 -16.15
C ASN A 832 -39.83 -12.07 -15.31
N SER A 833 -39.21 -12.61 -14.25
CA SER A 833 -39.79 -13.59 -13.33
C SER A 833 -39.94 -13.05 -11.91
N PHE A 834 -40.34 -11.78 -11.77
CA PHE A 834 -40.58 -11.11 -10.47
C PHE A 834 -42.06 -10.73 -10.25
N GLY A 835 -42.97 -11.39 -10.97
CA GLY A 835 -44.40 -11.14 -10.91
C GLY A 835 -44.85 -9.86 -11.63
N GLU A 836 -46.18 -9.71 -11.77
CA GLU A 836 -46.82 -8.62 -12.54
C GLU A 836 -46.64 -7.23 -11.92
N SER A 837 -46.27 -7.17 -10.64
CA SER A 837 -46.11 -5.90 -9.90
C SER A 837 -44.85 -5.10 -10.26
N ARG A 838 -43.99 -5.66 -11.11
CA ARG A 838 -42.72 -5.07 -11.55
C ARG A 838 -42.81 -4.69 -13.03
N GLY A 839 -42.21 -3.55 -13.39
CA GLY A 839 -42.25 -3.06 -14.76
C GLY A 839 -43.67 -2.76 -15.24
N ASP A 840 -43.89 -2.87 -16.56
CA ASP A 840 -45.23 -2.80 -17.14
C ASP A 840 -45.84 -4.20 -17.16
N GLY A 841 -46.54 -4.57 -16.08
CA GLY A 841 -47.22 -5.85 -15.95
C GLY A 841 -46.27 -7.05 -16.09
N GLY A 842 -45.08 -6.99 -15.48
CA GLY A 842 -44.04 -8.03 -15.52
C GLY A 842 -43.02 -7.90 -16.66
N TYR A 843 -43.22 -6.95 -17.58
CA TYR A 843 -42.31 -6.70 -18.69
C TYR A 843 -41.35 -5.54 -18.39
N ILE A 844 -40.13 -5.68 -18.89
CA ILE A 844 -39.03 -4.74 -18.69
C ILE A 844 -38.63 -4.12 -20.03
N SER A 845 -38.52 -2.80 -20.05
CA SER A 845 -37.99 -2.02 -21.17
C SER A 845 -36.48 -1.83 -21.03
N ILE A 846 -35.74 -2.24 -22.06
CA ILE A 846 -34.28 -2.22 -22.11
C ILE A 846 -33.83 -1.37 -23.30
N GLN A 847 -33.08 -0.31 -23.03
CA GLN A 847 -32.52 0.53 -24.09
C GLN A 847 -31.30 -0.13 -24.74
N GLY A 848 -31.09 0.09 -26.04
CA GLY A 848 -30.01 -0.55 -26.79
C GLY A 848 -28.61 -0.29 -26.22
N ALA A 849 -28.34 0.93 -25.73
CA ALA A 849 -27.07 1.22 -25.07
C ALA A 849 -26.85 0.39 -23.80
N TRP A 850 -27.91 0.14 -23.03
CA TRP A 850 -27.86 -0.73 -21.86
C TRP A 850 -27.63 -2.18 -22.26
N TRP A 851 -28.34 -2.66 -23.27
CA TRP A 851 -28.14 -4.00 -23.84
C TRP A 851 -26.69 -4.23 -24.25
N ARG A 852 -26.10 -3.31 -25.04
CA ARG A 852 -24.72 -3.42 -25.52
C ARG A 852 -23.72 -3.54 -24.37
N LYS A 853 -23.96 -2.78 -23.30
CA LYS A 853 -23.06 -2.72 -22.15
C LYS A 853 -23.21 -3.91 -21.20
N TYR A 854 -24.44 -4.30 -20.85
CA TYR A 854 -24.70 -5.19 -19.73
C TYR A 854 -25.24 -6.58 -20.09
N MET A 855 -25.49 -6.88 -21.36
CA MET A 855 -25.79 -8.27 -21.79
C MET A 855 -24.51 -9.10 -21.89
N PHE A 856 -24.54 -10.34 -21.39
CA PHE A 856 -23.38 -11.24 -21.36
C PHE A 856 -23.55 -12.46 -22.25
N ARG A 857 -24.70 -13.15 -22.14
CA ARG A 857 -24.93 -14.44 -22.78
C ARG A 857 -26.33 -14.49 -23.36
N MET A 858 -26.52 -15.27 -24.41
CA MET A 858 -27.84 -15.57 -24.95
C MET A 858 -27.92 -17.00 -25.49
N ALA A 859 -29.10 -17.60 -25.41
CA ALA A 859 -29.42 -18.86 -26.07
C ALA A 859 -30.52 -18.62 -27.10
N VAL A 860 -30.22 -18.92 -28.36
CA VAL A 860 -31.07 -18.63 -29.51
C VAL A 860 -31.12 -19.82 -30.45
N GLU A 861 -32.21 -20.00 -31.18
CA GLU A 861 -32.32 -21.11 -32.13
C GLU A 861 -31.30 -20.99 -33.26
N ARG A 862 -30.72 -22.14 -33.64
CA ARG A 862 -29.65 -22.25 -34.63
C ARG A 862 -30.01 -21.70 -35.99
N GLN A 863 -31.30 -21.69 -36.34
CA GLN A 863 -31.81 -21.18 -37.61
C GLN A 863 -31.59 -19.67 -37.81
N TYR A 864 -31.36 -18.91 -36.74
CA TYR A 864 -31.15 -17.46 -36.82
C TYR A 864 -29.67 -17.05 -36.94
N LEU A 865 -28.74 -18.01 -36.88
CA LEU A 865 -27.32 -17.78 -37.08
C LEU A 865 -26.96 -17.81 -38.56
N THR A 866 -25.92 -17.06 -38.94
CA THR A 866 -25.36 -17.11 -40.29
C THR A 866 -24.62 -18.42 -40.53
N ARG A 867 -24.36 -18.76 -41.80
CA ARG A 867 -23.58 -19.95 -42.15
C ARG A 867 -22.18 -19.92 -41.55
N GLU A 868 -21.55 -18.74 -41.50
CA GLU A 868 -20.23 -18.56 -40.90
C GLU A 868 -20.25 -18.84 -39.40
N GLN A 869 -21.22 -18.26 -38.67
CA GLN A 869 -21.38 -18.48 -37.23
C GLN A 869 -21.67 -19.96 -36.92
N LEU A 870 -22.52 -20.63 -37.72
CA LEU A 870 -22.79 -22.05 -37.58
C LEU A 870 -21.53 -22.92 -37.74
N ASN A 871 -20.64 -22.58 -38.68
CA ASN A 871 -19.39 -23.32 -38.88
C ASN A 871 -18.44 -23.18 -37.67
N VAL A 872 -18.49 -22.06 -36.94
CA VAL A 872 -17.65 -21.85 -35.74
C VAL A 872 -18.14 -22.71 -34.57
N LEU A 873 -19.45 -22.98 -34.46
CA LEU A 873 -19.99 -23.80 -33.36
C LEU A 873 -19.36 -25.20 -33.27
N ASP A 874 -18.92 -25.75 -34.40
CA ASP A 874 -18.32 -27.09 -34.49
C ASP A 874 -16.79 -27.08 -34.29
N THR A 875 -16.19 -25.93 -33.96
CA THR A 875 -14.74 -25.80 -33.71
C THR A 875 -14.35 -26.16 -32.28
N THR A 876 -13.10 -26.58 -32.07
CA THR A 876 -12.57 -26.89 -30.75
C THR A 876 -12.56 -25.64 -29.86
N PRO A 877 -13.19 -25.68 -28.68
CA PRO A 877 -13.28 -24.50 -27.81
C PRO A 877 -11.97 -24.21 -27.07
N GLU A 878 -11.62 -22.92 -26.97
CA GLU A 878 -10.54 -22.42 -26.13
C GLU A 878 -10.95 -22.45 -24.65
N LEU A 879 -10.03 -22.82 -23.76
CA LEU A 879 -10.33 -22.94 -22.33
C LEU A 879 -10.35 -21.57 -21.64
N ILE A 880 -11.44 -21.27 -20.93
CA ILE A 880 -11.53 -20.18 -19.97
C ILE A 880 -11.29 -20.77 -18.58
N PRO A 881 -10.25 -20.33 -17.85
CA PRO A 881 -10.01 -20.81 -16.49
C PRO A 881 -11.18 -20.52 -15.56
N TRP A 882 -11.48 -21.43 -14.63
CA TRP A 882 -12.69 -21.37 -13.78
C TRP A 882 -12.81 -20.10 -12.94
N TRP A 883 -11.70 -19.41 -12.67
CA TRP A 883 -11.70 -18.16 -11.90
C TRP A 883 -11.87 -16.89 -12.74
N ASN A 884 -12.02 -17.03 -14.06
CA ASN A 884 -12.14 -15.93 -15.04
C ASN A 884 -13.54 -15.91 -15.67
N ILE A 885 -14.52 -16.41 -14.92
CA ILE A 885 -15.92 -16.61 -15.35
C ILE A 885 -16.88 -15.68 -14.62
N TYR A 886 -16.36 -15.01 -13.58
CA TYR A 886 -17.05 -14.11 -12.67
C TYR A 886 -16.60 -12.68 -12.89
#